data_AF-A0A926B393-F1
#
_entry.id   AF-A0A926B393-F1
#
_cell.length_a   1.000
_cell.length_b   1.000
_cell.length_c   1.000
_cell.angle_alpha   90.00
_cell.angle_beta   90.00
_cell.angle_gamma   90.00
#
_symmetry.space_group_name_H-M   'P 1'
#
loop_
_entity.id
_entity.type
_entity.pdbx_description
1 polymer ?
#
loop_
_entity_poly.entity_id
_entity_poly.type
_entity_poly.pdbx_seq_one_letter_code
_entity_poly.pdbx_strand_id
1 'polypeptide(L)'
;MRRVLPFIVVLLFSITASAQVDFTSAPIADHLNIPWDLVEGPDGYIWYTERIGIISRIHPDTKARDTILDFRNSVINSVEVGLLGMALHPNFSQQPFVFAAYAFKSNDIWIKRVFRARYDGTTLVDINTIYELKPAQQYHQGCRVIILPDTTLMFTNGDQPFPDSTYSLTSEVGKTIRINLDGSVPADNPYPGSKIWSVGHRNPQGMCQLPNGNIFSSEHGDNIEDEINLITKAGNYGWPKVEGKCDTPAELLFCAANNVIQPTWSSGAMTLAPSGLEYYPHTRYPASTGKLLGVFLKSSRLMSFGLSADQKSVTSEKHMLVFRYGRLRDVLVMQNGRLFVCTGNYGARGIEPFPKADHDVILELLPVWAHEKPKVRVPSDTVVYRADPGDTLKSFVDFCSDGGTPVFYKRLFTNPGNIFEQRFYGDGASTEFSDCWPFRVYFKPQMDYPYSATATVFFANPNEAEDSRFATLIGLPKKGYVRATKDMFSASAGRSVVCTARNIGLDTVLIQSALIVPTGSASTDASQFPIRVGPGELISLVFNVNTPIPLNSIIGVQLLTNSFRDATFSIKIVPVSVDDSEPVPVFTMAPQPVVDVIHLSLENEVSCEVKIHDIMGRLAYSAQHNGSFISIPIKSFSGPASNGVHTLSVSARGLTRTTSFLLAR
;
A
#
# COMPACT_ATOMS: atom_id res chain seq x y z
N MET A 1 -8.46 32.30 -67.34
CA MET A 1 -7.64 31.26 -66.69
C MET A 1 -7.40 31.64 -65.24
N ARG A 2 -8.04 30.97 -64.28
CA ARG A 2 -7.57 30.90 -62.88
C ARG A 2 -8.02 29.55 -62.33
N ARG A 3 -7.05 28.65 -62.15
CA ARG A 3 -7.24 27.30 -61.58
C ARG A 3 -7.39 27.44 -60.08
N VAL A 4 -8.44 26.85 -59.51
CA VAL A 4 -8.61 26.70 -58.07
C VAL A 4 -8.15 25.29 -57.72
N LEU A 5 -7.08 25.19 -56.92
CA LEU A 5 -6.57 23.93 -56.37
C LEU A 5 -7.20 23.74 -54.98
N PRO A 6 -7.79 22.58 -54.63
CA PRO A 6 -8.23 22.35 -53.27
C PRO A 6 -7.03 21.93 -52.41
N PHE A 7 -6.81 22.66 -51.32
CA PHE A 7 -5.87 22.28 -50.26
C PHE A 7 -6.43 21.06 -49.51
N ILE A 8 -5.74 19.93 -49.60
CA ILE A 8 -5.97 18.78 -48.71
C ILE A 8 -5.27 19.10 -47.38
N VAL A 9 -6.06 19.36 -46.34
CA VAL A 9 -5.58 19.43 -44.97
C VAL A 9 -5.36 18.00 -44.49
N VAL A 10 -4.10 17.56 -44.44
CA VAL A 10 -3.71 16.33 -43.76
C VAL A 10 -3.66 16.64 -42.27
N LEU A 11 -4.71 16.26 -41.54
CA LEU A 11 -4.67 16.20 -40.07
C LEU A 11 -3.72 15.07 -39.66
N LEU A 12 -2.49 15.43 -39.29
CA LEU A 12 -1.61 14.56 -38.53
C LEU A 12 -2.23 14.38 -37.14
N PHE A 13 -2.86 13.22 -36.92
CA PHE A 13 -3.17 12.78 -35.57
C PHE A 13 -1.85 12.59 -34.81
N SER A 14 -1.61 13.43 -33.82
CA SER A 14 -0.60 13.16 -32.80
C SER A 14 -0.98 11.87 -32.10
N ILE A 15 -0.23 10.80 -32.36
CA ILE A 15 -0.27 9.58 -31.56
C ILE A 15 0.27 9.98 -30.19
N THR A 16 -0.62 10.17 -29.21
CA THR A 16 -0.22 10.23 -27.80
C THR A 16 0.38 8.88 -27.45
N ALA A 17 1.70 8.83 -27.33
CA ALA A 17 2.40 7.69 -26.76
C ALA A 17 1.88 7.49 -25.33
N SER A 18 1.08 6.43 -25.15
CA SER A 18 0.70 5.94 -23.82
C SER A 18 2.00 5.66 -23.05
N ALA A 19 2.13 6.19 -21.84
CA ALA A 19 3.34 5.96 -21.05
C ALA A 19 3.33 4.50 -20.59
N GLN A 20 4.23 3.72 -21.21
CA GLN A 20 4.46 2.32 -20.90
C GLN A 20 5.01 2.19 -19.47
N VAL A 21 4.51 1.21 -18.71
CA VAL A 21 5.17 0.77 -17.48
C VAL A 21 6.43 0.03 -17.87
N ASP A 22 7.55 0.44 -17.30
CA ASP A 22 8.83 -0.14 -17.69
C ASP A 22 9.18 -1.42 -16.89
N PHE A 23 8.58 -1.63 -15.70
CA PHE A 23 8.99 -2.68 -14.76
C PHE A 23 7.85 -3.42 -14.01
N THR A 24 7.97 -4.75 -13.92
CA THR A 24 7.42 -5.57 -12.82
C THR A 24 8.51 -5.78 -11.76
N SER A 25 8.23 -6.48 -10.66
CA SER A 25 9.27 -6.79 -9.66
C SER A 25 9.11 -8.16 -9.00
N ALA A 26 10.21 -8.63 -8.41
CA ALA A 26 10.22 -9.80 -7.55
C ALA A 26 11.16 -9.59 -6.34
N PRO A 27 10.74 -9.92 -5.10
CA PRO A 27 11.63 -9.87 -3.95
C PRO A 27 12.70 -10.95 -4.03
N ILE A 28 13.95 -10.55 -3.82
CA ILE A 28 15.09 -11.45 -3.68
C ILE A 28 15.52 -11.58 -2.21
N ALA A 29 15.24 -10.57 -1.37
CA ALA A 29 15.46 -10.58 0.06
C ALA A 29 14.33 -9.85 0.78
N ASP A 30 14.03 -10.28 2.01
CA ASP A 30 12.99 -9.73 2.88
C ASP A 30 13.46 -9.69 4.35
N HIS A 31 12.63 -9.12 5.23
CA HIS A 31 12.87 -8.94 6.66
C HIS A 31 14.19 -8.23 6.99
N LEU A 32 14.58 -7.26 6.16
CA LEU A 32 15.81 -6.50 6.32
C LEU A 32 15.61 -5.27 7.21
N ASN A 33 16.67 -4.83 7.88
CA ASN A 33 16.66 -3.58 8.65
C ASN A 33 17.25 -2.43 7.82
N ILE A 34 16.40 -1.78 7.03
CA ILE A 34 16.78 -0.59 6.24
C ILE A 34 18.07 -0.89 5.44
N PRO A 35 18.00 -1.78 4.43
CA PRO A 35 19.11 -1.95 3.49
C PRO A 35 19.48 -0.56 2.93
N TRP A 36 20.73 -0.15 3.10
CA TRP A 36 21.14 1.25 2.88
C TRP A 36 21.88 1.45 1.56
N ASP A 37 22.87 0.61 1.26
CA ASP A 37 23.63 0.61 0.02
C ASP A 37 23.58 -0.78 -0.64
N LEU A 38 23.56 -0.83 -1.97
CA LEU A 38 23.62 -2.03 -2.79
C LEU A 38 24.80 -1.93 -3.76
N VAL A 39 25.68 -2.94 -3.77
CA VAL A 39 26.85 -2.98 -4.65
C VAL A 39 26.95 -4.35 -5.29
N GLU A 40 27.14 -4.41 -6.61
CA GLU A 40 27.50 -5.67 -7.27
C GLU A 40 28.92 -6.09 -6.89
N GLY A 41 29.04 -7.29 -6.33
CA GLY A 41 30.31 -7.93 -6.07
C GLY A 41 30.88 -8.61 -7.32
N PRO A 42 32.21 -8.79 -7.40
CA PRO A 42 32.87 -9.52 -8.50
C PRO A 42 32.50 -11.01 -8.56
N ASP A 43 31.89 -11.51 -7.49
CA ASP A 43 31.36 -12.86 -7.32
C ASP A 43 29.95 -13.02 -7.89
N GLY A 44 29.36 -11.94 -8.45
CA GLY A 44 27.99 -11.92 -8.98
C GLY A 44 26.92 -11.80 -7.90
N TYR A 45 27.32 -11.61 -6.63
CA TYR A 45 26.38 -11.36 -5.54
C TYR A 45 26.08 -9.86 -5.44
N ILE A 46 24.91 -9.54 -4.91
CA ILE A 46 24.59 -8.18 -4.46
C ILE A 46 25.02 -8.08 -3.00
N TRP A 47 26.04 -7.28 -2.75
CA TRP A 47 26.49 -6.91 -1.41
C TRP A 47 25.66 -5.73 -0.92
N TYR A 48 25.27 -5.75 0.34
CA TYR A 48 24.47 -4.69 0.90
C TYR A 48 24.75 -4.43 2.36
N THR A 49 24.57 -3.17 2.76
CA THR A 49 24.61 -2.76 4.16
C THR A 49 23.19 -2.70 4.71
N GLU A 50 22.99 -3.11 5.94
CA GLU A 50 21.78 -2.83 6.72
C GLU A 50 22.13 -1.81 7.79
N ARG A 51 21.28 -0.79 7.96
CA ARG A 51 21.57 0.35 8.84
C ARG A 51 21.87 -0.07 10.28
N ILE A 52 21.34 -1.22 10.70
CA ILE A 52 21.60 -1.79 12.02
C ILE A 52 23.07 -2.14 12.28
N GLY A 53 23.92 -2.24 11.27
CA GLY A 53 25.33 -2.59 11.40
C GLY A 53 25.71 -3.92 10.79
N ILE A 54 24.98 -4.39 9.78
CA ILE A 54 25.25 -5.68 9.14
C ILE A 54 25.69 -5.43 7.69
N ILE A 55 26.73 -6.15 7.25
CA ILE A 55 27.02 -6.32 5.81
C ILE A 55 26.69 -7.75 5.46
N SER A 56 25.84 -7.92 4.45
CA SER A 56 25.50 -9.22 3.89
C SER A 56 25.70 -9.20 2.38
N ARG A 57 25.69 -10.37 1.76
CA ARG A 57 25.58 -10.51 0.32
C ARG A 57 24.51 -11.52 -0.03
N ILE A 58 23.88 -11.35 -1.19
CA ILE A 58 22.86 -12.27 -1.69
C ILE A 58 23.05 -12.56 -3.18
N HIS A 59 22.97 -13.84 -3.56
CA HIS A 59 22.98 -14.22 -4.96
C HIS A 59 21.60 -13.93 -5.56
N PRO A 60 21.50 -13.16 -6.66
CA PRO A 60 20.21 -12.70 -7.18
C PRO A 60 19.29 -13.83 -7.66
N ASP A 61 19.85 -14.93 -8.21
CA ASP A 61 19.04 -16.05 -8.71
C ASP A 61 18.74 -17.14 -7.66
N THR A 62 19.76 -17.63 -6.95
CA THR A 62 19.59 -18.70 -5.95
C THR A 62 19.06 -18.20 -4.61
N LYS A 63 19.09 -16.87 -4.39
CA LYS A 63 18.77 -16.20 -3.11
C LYS A 63 19.63 -16.67 -1.94
N ALA A 64 20.76 -17.32 -2.21
CA ALA A 64 21.74 -17.69 -1.19
C ALA A 64 22.27 -16.42 -0.52
N ARG A 65 22.16 -16.34 0.80
CA ARG A 65 22.51 -15.16 1.60
C ARG A 65 23.58 -15.51 2.63
N ASP A 66 24.62 -14.68 2.68
CA ASP A 66 25.68 -14.76 3.68
C ASP A 66 25.76 -13.45 4.45
N THR A 67 25.91 -13.52 5.77
CA THR A 67 26.31 -12.37 6.59
C THR A 67 27.84 -12.31 6.64
N ILE A 68 28.39 -11.21 6.11
CA ILE A 68 29.82 -11.00 5.91
C ILE A 68 30.45 -10.22 7.07
N LEU A 69 29.67 -9.34 7.71
CA LEU A 69 30.08 -8.62 8.90
C LEU A 69 28.85 -8.36 9.80
N ASP A 70 29.00 -8.62 11.10
CA ASP A 70 28.09 -8.15 12.14
C ASP A 70 28.81 -7.13 13.03
N PHE A 71 28.45 -5.86 12.84
CA PHE A 71 29.02 -4.70 13.50
C PHE A 71 28.00 -3.96 14.38
N ARG A 72 26.90 -4.63 14.75
CA ARG A 72 25.80 -4.03 15.51
C ARG A 72 26.21 -3.43 16.86
N ASN A 73 27.25 -3.99 17.48
CA ASN A 73 27.79 -3.49 18.76
C ASN A 73 28.68 -2.25 18.60
N SER A 74 29.03 -1.86 17.37
CA SER A 74 29.95 -0.75 17.08
C SER A 74 29.27 0.42 16.37
N VAL A 75 27.99 0.29 16.00
CA VAL A 75 27.21 1.33 15.34
C VAL A 75 26.00 1.70 16.18
N ILE A 76 25.46 2.90 15.95
CA ILE A 76 24.17 3.29 16.51
C ILE A 76 23.14 3.31 15.40
N ASN A 77 22.15 2.43 15.47
CA ASN A 77 20.99 2.47 14.59
C ASN A 77 19.94 3.45 15.14
N SER A 78 19.98 4.70 14.69
CA SER A 78 19.06 5.72 15.17
C SER A 78 18.80 6.75 14.08
N VAL A 79 17.56 7.18 13.91
CA VAL A 79 17.19 8.31 13.04
C VAL A 79 17.73 8.19 11.60
N GLU A 80 18.92 8.73 11.31
CA GLU A 80 19.64 8.65 10.01
C GLU A 80 21.01 7.98 10.11
N VAL A 81 21.53 7.74 11.32
CA VAL A 81 22.82 7.11 11.58
C VAL A 81 22.73 5.58 11.65
N GLY A 82 23.86 4.94 11.36
CA GLY A 82 24.04 3.50 11.38
C GLY A 82 25.24 3.12 10.51
N LEU A 83 25.21 1.91 9.94
CA LEU A 83 26.06 1.53 8.82
C LEU A 83 25.38 1.97 7.51
N LEU A 84 26.10 2.70 6.66
CA LEU A 84 25.52 3.46 5.56
C LEU A 84 26.17 3.03 4.24
N GLY A 85 26.83 3.93 3.52
CA GLY A 85 27.37 3.62 2.20
C GLY A 85 28.55 2.65 2.22
N MET A 86 28.71 1.92 1.12
CA MET A 86 29.75 0.92 0.92
C MET A 86 30.30 0.96 -0.50
N ALA A 87 31.58 0.64 -0.66
CA ALA A 87 32.19 0.38 -1.96
C ALA A 87 33.12 -0.84 -1.89
N LEU A 88 33.23 -1.55 -3.02
CA LEU A 88 34.17 -2.66 -3.19
C LEU A 88 35.32 -2.20 -4.09
N HIS A 89 36.54 -2.62 -3.77
CA HIS A 89 37.71 -2.32 -4.60
C HIS A 89 37.49 -2.80 -6.06
N PRO A 90 37.77 -1.99 -7.10
CA PRO A 90 37.53 -2.38 -8.50
C PRO A 90 38.31 -3.63 -8.93
N ASN A 91 39.53 -3.80 -8.41
CA ASN A 91 40.35 -5.00 -8.58
C ASN A 91 40.19 -5.95 -7.37
N PHE A 92 38.96 -6.32 -7.02
CA PHE A 92 38.65 -7.05 -5.80
C PHE A 92 39.33 -8.42 -5.70
N SER A 93 39.56 -9.10 -6.83
CA SER A 93 40.20 -10.42 -6.85
C SER A 93 41.65 -10.39 -6.35
N GLN A 94 42.37 -9.29 -6.57
CA GLN A 94 43.74 -9.10 -6.11
C GLN A 94 43.81 -8.25 -4.83
N GLN A 95 42.83 -7.38 -4.65
CA GLN A 95 42.73 -6.47 -3.51
C GLN A 95 41.30 -6.56 -2.94
N PRO A 96 40.99 -7.58 -2.13
CA PRO A 96 39.63 -7.84 -1.65
C PRO A 96 39.26 -6.87 -0.51
N PHE A 97 39.30 -5.57 -0.79
CA PHE A 97 39.00 -4.52 0.17
C PHE A 97 37.57 -4.02 0.02
N VAL A 98 36.90 -3.92 1.17
CA VAL A 98 35.58 -3.32 1.35
C VAL A 98 35.74 -2.03 2.12
N PHE A 99 35.08 -0.98 1.66
CA PHE A 99 35.03 0.32 2.31
C PHE A 99 33.61 0.59 2.76
N ALA A 100 33.39 1.01 4.00
CA ALA A 100 32.06 1.38 4.44
C ALA A 100 32.06 2.52 5.46
N ALA A 101 31.01 3.34 5.40
CA ALA A 101 30.78 4.46 6.28
C ALA A 101 29.84 4.07 7.42
N TYR A 102 30.17 4.48 8.65
CA TYR A 102 29.30 4.27 9.80
C TYR A 102 29.39 5.42 10.81
N ALA A 103 28.37 5.56 11.64
CA ALA A 103 28.32 6.54 12.72
C ALA A 103 27.98 5.90 14.06
N PHE A 104 28.57 6.44 15.12
CA PHE A 104 28.40 6.00 16.50
C PHE A 104 28.62 7.17 17.46
N LYS A 105 28.44 6.94 18.75
CA LYS A 105 28.64 7.93 19.81
C LYS A 105 29.72 7.43 20.77
N SER A 106 30.67 8.29 21.12
CA SER A 106 31.70 8.02 22.12
C SER A 106 31.79 9.21 23.07
N ASN A 107 31.63 8.98 24.37
CA ASN A 107 31.60 10.05 25.39
C ASN A 107 30.65 11.19 25.00
N ASP A 108 29.43 10.83 24.59
CA ASP A 108 28.39 11.73 24.10
C ASP A 108 28.73 12.57 22.84
N ILE A 109 29.86 12.32 22.21
CA ILE A 109 30.24 12.95 20.94
C ILE A 109 29.90 11.99 19.80
N TRP A 110 29.10 12.46 18.85
CA TRP A 110 28.87 11.74 17.60
C TRP A 110 30.16 11.70 16.77
N ILE A 111 30.44 10.55 16.17
CA ILE A 111 31.61 10.33 15.32
C ILE A 111 31.12 9.59 14.08
N LYS A 112 31.54 10.07 12.92
CA LYS A 112 31.41 9.33 11.66
C LYS A 112 32.77 8.84 11.21
N ARG A 113 32.83 7.60 10.72
CA ARG A 113 34.05 7.01 10.15
C ARG A 113 33.79 6.37 8.81
N VAL A 114 34.86 6.28 8.01
CA VAL A 114 34.95 5.33 6.91
C VAL A 114 36.06 4.35 7.26
N PHE A 115 35.78 3.06 7.17
CA PHE A 115 36.77 2.01 7.34
C PHE A 115 37.10 1.34 6.02
N ARG A 116 38.28 0.73 5.96
CA ARG A 116 38.70 -0.29 4.99
C ARG A 116 38.85 -1.62 5.71
N ALA A 117 38.25 -2.67 5.19
CA ALA A 117 38.38 -4.04 5.69
C ALA A 117 38.76 -4.98 4.56
N ARG A 118 39.43 -6.08 4.87
CA ARG A 118 39.78 -7.13 3.90
C ARG A 118 38.78 -8.27 3.98
N TYR A 119 38.25 -8.71 2.85
CA TYR A 119 37.45 -9.92 2.75
C TYR A 119 38.36 -11.16 2.64
N ASP A 120 38.16 -12.14 3.52
CA ASP A 120 38.98 -13.37 3.56
C ASP A 120 38.36 -14.57 2.83
N GLY A 121 37.25 -14.34 2.13
CA GLY A 121 36.45 -15.39 1.48
C GLY A 121 35.24 -15.84 2.31
N THR A 122 35.14 -15.44 3.58
CA THR A 122 33.99 -15.72 4.44
C THR A 122 33.47 -14.46 5.14
N THR A 123 34.36 -13.69 5.76
CA THR A 123 34.00 -12.50 6.57
C THR A 123 34.93 -11.31 6.30
N LEU A 124 34.61 -10.14 6.85
CA LEU A 124 35.51 -8.99 6.84
C LEU A 124 36.45 -8.99 8.05
N VAL A 125 37.74 -8.90 7.78
CA VAL A 125 38.83 -8.84 8.76
C VAL A 125 39.68 -7.58 8.54
N ASP A 126 40.66 -7.32 9.41
CA ASP A 126 41.60 -6.20 9.29
C ASP A 126 40.91 -4.83 9.11
N ILE A 127 39.89 -4.56 9.92
CA ILE A 127 39.08 -3.33 9.85
C ILE A 127 39.91 -2.14 10.33
N ASN A 128 40.25 -1.24 9.41
CA ASN A 128 41.07 -0.06 9.66
C ASN A 128 40.28 1.22 9.37
N THR A 129 40.26 2.18 10.29
CA THR A 129 39.67 3.50 10.03
C THR A 129 40.59 4.29 9.11
N ILE A 130 40.05 4.76 7.97
CA ILE A 130 40.79 5.59 6.99
C ILE A 130 40.30 7.04 6.96
N TYR A 131 39.17 7.32 7.60
CA TYR A 131 38.60 8.65 7.74
C TYR A 131 37.78 8.76 9.02
N GLU A 132 37.85 9.92 9.68
CA GLU A 132 37.02 10.25 10.84
C GLU A 132 36.56 11.71 10.76
N LEU A 133 35.25 11.94 10.96
CA LEU A 133 34.65 13.25 11.20
C LEU A 133 34.17 13.31 12.65
N LYS A 134 34.70 14.28 13.41
CA LYS A 134 34.40 14.49 14.81
C LYS A 134 34.47 15.99 15.17
N PRO A 135 33.43 16.59 15.76
CA PRO A 135 32.13 16.00 16.02
C PRO A 135 31.33 15.74 14.73
N ALA A 136 30.61 14.63 14.71
CA ALA A 136 29.51 14.38 13.80
C ALA A 136 28.16 14.70 14.50
N GLN A 137 27.04 14.16 14.00
CA GLN A 137 25.68 14.35 14.49
C GLN A 137 24.79 13.13 14.17
N GLN A 138 23.53 13.17 14.60
CA GLN A 138 22.54 12.11 14.33
C GLN A 138 21.72 12.31 13.03
N TYR A 139 21.84 13.49 12.42
CA TYR A 139 21.16 13.90 11.17
C TYR A 139 22.18 14.29 10.11
N HIS A 140 21.76 14.27 8.85
CA HIS A 140 22.48 14.85 7.72
C HIS A 140 23.90 14.29 7.56
N GLN A 141 24.02 12.97 7.62
CA GLN A 141 25.32 12.32 7.56
C GLN A 141 25.89 12.26 6.14
N GLY A 142 25.05 12.33 5.10
CA GLY A 142 25.42 11.97 3.75
C GLY A 142 25.76 10.47 3.67
N CYS A 143 27.05 10.16 3.51
CA CYS A 143 27.65 8.82 3.55
C CYS A 143 27.49 7.94 2.32
N ARG A 144 27.11 8.46 1.16
CA ARG A 144 27.29 7.67 -0.06
C ARG A 144 28.77 7.55 -0.37
N VAL A 145 29.24 6.37 -0.77
CA VAL A 145 30.65 6.06 -1.00
C VAL A 145 30.81 5.46 -2.40
N ILE A 146 31.72 5.98 -3.20
CA ILE A 146 32.10 5.39 -4.49
C ILE A 146 33.63 5.35 -4.62
N ILE A 147 34.14 4.42 -5.44
CA ILE A 147 35.56 4.41 -5.85
C ILE A 147 35.63 4.91 -7.30
N LEU A 148 36.50 5.88 -7.53
CA LEU A 148 36.73 6.44 -8.85
C LEU A 148 37.75 5.61 -9.65
N PRO A 149 37.77 5.73 -11.00
CA PRO A 149 38.70 5.00 -11.86
C PRO A 149 40.19 5.26 -11.57
N ASP A 150 40.50 6.39 -10.95
CA ASP A 150 41.86 6.73 -10.48
C ASP A 150 42.24 6.06 -9.16
N THR A 151 41.40 5.14 -8.66
CA THR A 151 41.56 4.42 -7.38
C THR A 151 41.55 5.35 -6.16
N THR A 152 40.81 6.45 -6.21
CA THR A 152 40.48 7.25 -5.03
C THR A 152 39.07 6.93 -4.52
N LEU A 153 38.86 7.11 -3.22
CA LEU A 153 37.55 6.99 -2.59
C LEU A 153 36.90 8.38 -2.53
N MET A 154 35.67 8.48 -3.03
CA MET A 154 34.85 9.69 -2.92
C MET A 154 33.61 9.39 -2.08
N PHE A 155 33.29 10.29 -1.15
CA PHE A 155 32.09 10.14 -0.32
C PHE A 155 31.53 11.47 0.18
N THR A 156 30.30 11.43 0.69
CA THR A 156 29.56 12.63 1.09
C THR A 156 29.53 12.84 2.60
N ASN A 157 29.62 14.11 3.01
CA ASN A 157 29.30 14.60 4.33
C ASN A 157 28.19 15.64 4.22
N GLY A 158 27.07 15.46 4.91
CA GLY A 158 26.09 16.54 5.06
C GLY A 158 26.53 17.61 6.08
N ASP A 159 25.70 18.62 6.29
CA ASP A 159 25.95 19.85 7.04
C ASP A 159 25.82 19.71 8.57
N GLN A 160 25.20 18.62 9.04
CA GLN A 160 25.13 18.20 10.42
C GLN A 160 24.79 19.32 11.43
N PRO A 161 23.52 19.70 11.55
CA PRO A 161 22.96 21.05 11.32
C PRO A 161 23.85 22.23 11.77
N PHE A 162 25.05 22.35 11.20
CA PHE A 162 25.97 23.49 11.37
C PHE A 162 26.12 24.21 10.03
N PRO A 163 25.07 24.89 9.54
CA PRO A 163 25.03 25.45 8.19
C PRO A 163 26.17 26.45 7.94
N ASP A 164 26.69 27.13 8.95
CA ASP A 164 27.84 28.05 8.81
C ASP A 164 29.16 27.35 8.44
N SER A 165 29.28 26.03 8.67
CA SER A 165 30.50 25.26 8.38
C SER A 165 30.60 24.77 6.93
N THR A 166 29.53 24.85 6.14
CA THR A 166 29.43 24.26 4.80
C THR A 166 30.36 24.94 3.78
N TYR A 167 30.75 26.19 4.05
CA TYR A 167 31.70 26.96 3.24
C TYR A 167 33.14 26.92 3.76
N SER A 168 33.32 26.63 5.04
CA SER A 168 34.65 26.59 5.63
C SER A 168 35.47 25.47 5.00
N LEU A 169 36.69 25.78 4.55
CA LEU A 169 37.66 24.80 4.07
C LEU A 169 38.44 24.13 5.23
N THR A 170 38.25 24.61 6.47
CA THR A 170 38.81 23.98 7.67
C THR A 170 37.86 22.96 8.30
N SER A 171 36.64 22.84 7.77
CA SER A 171 35.64 21.87 8.19
C SER A 171 35.26 20.96 7.04
N GLU A 172 35.22 19.65 7.31
CA GLU A 172 34.79 18.64 6.35
C GLU A 172 33.26 18.45 6.35
N VAL A 173 32.51 19.26 7.12
CA VAL A 173 31.03 19.26 7.19
C VAL A 173 30.41 19.93 5.95
N GLY A 174 29.39 19.32 5.36
CA GLY A 174 28.69 19.83 4.17
C GLY A 174 29.54 19.80 2.90
N LYS A 175 30.27 18.69 2.68
CA LYS A 175 31.32 18.53 1.66
C LYS A 175 31.17 17.22 0.90
N THR A 176 31.64 17.20 -0.34
CA THR A 176 32.13 15.96 -0.95
C THR A 176 33.61 15.82 -0.62
N ILE A 177 34.02 14.63 -0.18
CA ILE A 177 35.38 14.31 0.25
C ILE A 177 36.00 13.32 -0.76
N ARG A 178 37.27 13.52 -1.10
CA ARG A 178 38.09 12.60 -1.92
C ARG A 178 39.41 12.29 -1.22
N ILE A 179 39.68 11.00 -1.01
CA ILE A 179 40.88 10.47 -0.37
C ILE A 179 41.49 9.32 -1.18
N ASN A 180 42.77 9.01 -0.98
CA ASN A 180 43.34 7.74 -1.41
C ASN A 180 42.75 6.59 -0.57
N LEU A 181 42.83 5.34 -1.07
CA LEU A 181 42.26 4.17 -0.38
C LEU A 181 42.91 3.83 0.97
N ASP A 182 44.04 4.46 1.30
CA ASP A 182 44.70 4.38 2.60
C ASP A 182 44.32 5.52 3.56
N GLY A 183 43.50 6.48 3.13
CA GLY A 183 43.09 7.65 3.91
C GLY A 183 43.93 8.91 3.66
N SER A 184 45.02 8.82 2.91
CA SER A 184 45.86 9.98 2.60
C SER A 184 45.19 10.93 1.59
N VAL A 185 45.66 12.18 1.52
CA VAL A 185 45.12 13.21 0.64
C VAL A 185 45.71 13.06 -0.77
N PRO A 186 44.89 12.93 -1.83
CA PRO A 186 45.37 12.98 -3.21
C PRO A 186 46.04 14.32 -3.52
N ALA A 187 47.22 14.27 -4.16
CA ALA A 187 48.01 15.47 -4.45
C ALA A 187 47.32 16.44 -5.42
N ASP A 188 46.39 15.93 -6.22
CA ASP A 188 45.61 16.68 -7.21
C ASP A 188 44.25 17.15 -6.68
N ASN A 189 43.95 17.01 -5.37
CA ASN A 189 42.76 17.62 -4.78
C ASN A 189 42.76 19.15 -4.98
N PRO A 190 41.57 19.78 -5.08
CA PRO A 190 41.47 21.20 -5.41
C PRO A 190 42.06 22.14 -4.36
N TYR A 191 42.11 21.69 -3.10
CA TYR A 191 42.60 22.48 -1.97
C TYR A 191 43.84 21.78 -1.40
N PRO A 192 45.04 22.39 -1.47
CA PRO A 192 46.28 21.77 -1.02
C PRO A 192 46.21 21.24 0.41
N GLY A 193 46.57 19.97 0.61
CA GLY A 193 46.56 19.32 1.92
C GLY A 193 45.16 19.00 2.48
N SER A 194 44.10 19.27 1.72
CA SER A 194 42.72 19.03 2.15
C SER A 194 42.06 17.89 1.38
N LYS A 195 41.21 17.14 2.08
CA LYS A 195 40.41 16.05 1.50
C LYS A 195 39.17 16.57 0.75
N ILE A 196 38.87 17.86 0.85
CA ILE A 196 37.66 18.47 0.28
C ILE A 196 37.74 18.45 -1.26
N TRP A 197 36.68 17.96 -1.89
CA TRP A 197 36.48 18.01 -3.34
C TRP A 197 35.54 19.13 -3.76
N SER A 198 34.42 19.29 -3.05
CA SER A 198 33.42 20.34 -3.26
C SER A 198 32.77 20.77 -1.94
N VAL A 199 32.14 21.95 -1.96
CA VAL A 199 31.58 22.64 -0.78
C VAL A 199 30.11 23.02 -0.99
N GLY A 200 29.44 23.44 0.09
CA GLY A 200 28.09 23.98 0.01
C GLY A 200 27.01 22.91 -0.13
N HIS A 201 27.16 21.78 0.57
CA HIS A 201 26.17 20.70 0.58
C HIS A 201 25.41 20.62 1.91
N ARG A 202 24.12 20.30 1.84
CA ARG A 202 23.21 20.00 2.96
C ARG A 202 23.24 18.54 3.37
N ASN A 203 22.78 17.62 2.54
CA ASN A 203 22.73 16.19 2.90
C ASN A 203 22.67 15.26 1.66
N PRO A 204 23.80 15.08 0.94
CA PRO A 204 23.81 14.27 -0.27
C PRO A 204 23.90 12.77 0.04
N GLN A 205 22.96 11.97 -0.51
CA GLN A 205 22.80 10.53 -0.18
C GLN A 205 22.82 9.59 -1.40
N GLY A 206 22.93 10.11 -2.61
CA GLY A 206 23.18 9.33 -3.82
C GLY A 206 24.34 9.91 -4.59
N MET A 207 25.11 9.06 -5.26
CA MET A 207 26.26 9.45 -6.07
C MET A 207 26.60 8.34 -7.04
N CYS A 208 26.76 8.67 -8.31
CA CYS A 208 27.27 7.75 -9.33
C CYS A 208 28.16 8.51 -10.32
N GLN A 209 29.04 7.77 -11.00
CA GLN A 209 29.85 8.30 -12.08
C GLN A 209 29.39 7.70 -13.42
N LEU A 210 29.22 8.57 -14.41
CA LEU A 210 28.91 8.16 -15.78
C LEU A 210 30.17 7.69 -16.50
N PRO A 211 30.04 6.92 -17.60
CA PRO A 211 31.18 6.45 -18.40
C PRO A 211 32.09 7.56 -18.92
N ASN A 212 31.56 8.78 -19.09
CA ASN A 212 32.34 9.95 -19.53
C ASN A 212 33.09 10.65 -18.38
N GLY A 213 32.98 10.16 -17.15
CA GLY A 213 33.63 10.70 -15.96
C GLY A 213 32.82 11.74 -15.18
N ASN A 214 31.67 12.20 -15.70
CA ASN A 214 30.78 13.11 -14.97
C ASN A 214 30.23 12.40 -13.72
N ILE A 215 30.24 13.09 -12.58
CA ILE A 215 29.72 12.57 -11.32
C ILE A 215 28.43 13.31 -11.01
N PHE A 216 27.35 12.57 -10.77
CA PHE A 216 26.09 13.15 -10.29
C PHE A 216 25.87 12.77 -8.84
N SER A 217 25.28 13.68 -8.08
CA SER A 217 24.87 13.47 -6.69
C SER A 217 23.43 13.88 -6.49
N SER A 218 22.70 13.13 -5.69
CA SER A 218 21.36 13.51 -5.25
C SER A 218 21.43 14.07 -3.81
N GLU A 219 20.59 15.06 -3.51
CA GLU A 219 20.69 15.81 -2.27
C GLU A 219 19.34 16.22 -1.69
N HIS A 220 19.21 16.09 -0.36
CA HIS A 220 18.02 16.53 0.36
C HIS A 220 18.05 18.05 0.60
N GLY A 221 17.04 18.76 0.14
CA GLY A 221 16.80 20.16 0.49
C GLY A 221 16.14 20.34 1.86
N ASP A 222 15.96 21.59 2.29
CA ASP A 222 15.32 21.98 3.54
C ASP A 222 13.80 22.09 3.41
N ASN A 223 13.17 20.92 3.34
CA ASN A 223 11.73 20.73 3.12
C ASN A 223 11.24 21.01 1.70
N ILE A 224 12.00 21.76 0.90
CA ILE A 224 11.77 21.99 -0.52
C ILE A 224 13.05 21.67 -1.29
N GLU A 225 13.08 21.96 -2.59
CA GLU A 225 14.28 22.02 -3.44
C GLU A 225 15.26 20.85 -3.22
N ASP A 226 14.78 19.61 -3.25
CA ASP A 226 15.66 18.46 -3.35
C ASP A 226 16.36 18.47 -4.72
N GLU A 227 17.63 18.09 -4.77
CA GLU A 227 18.49 18.39 -5.91
C GLU A 227 19.10 17.15 -6.57
N ILE A 228 19.41 17.28 -7.86
CA ILE A 228 20.41 16.47 -8.56
C ILE A 228 21.49 17.41 -9.09
N ASN A 229 22.71 17.19 -8.61
CA ASN A 229 23.87 18.02 -8.84
C ASN A 229 24.90 17.32 -9.73
N LEU A 230 25.46 18.04 -10.71
CA LEU A 230 26.69 17.63 -11.38
C LEU A 230 27.88 18.03 -10.51
N ILE A 231 28.54 17.06 -9.89
CA ILE A 231 29.67 17.26 -8.97
C ILE A 231 30.95 17.58 -9.74
N THR A 232 31.55 18.73 -9.45
CA THR A 232 32.76 19.22 -10.10
C THR A 232 33.84 19.58 -9.09
N LYS A 233 35.11 19.52 -9.55
CA LYS A 233 36.28 19.86 -8.75
C LYS A 233 36.19 21.32 -8.27
N ALA A 234 36.36 21.54 -6.97
CA ALA A 234 36.22 22.84 -6.31
C ALA A 234 34.82 23.49 -6.44
N GLY A 235 33.80 22.71 -6.80
CA GLY A 235 32.44 23.21 -6.97
C GLY A 235 31.85 23.73 -5.66
N ASN A 236 31.06 24.80 -5.76
CA ASN A 236 30.30 25.37 -4.65
C ASN A 236 28.80 25.24 -4.95
N TYR A 237 28.07 24.50 -4.12
CA TYR A 237 26.66 24.18 -4.35
C TYR A 237 25.68 25.05 -3.53
N GLY A 238 26.17 26.13 -2.91
CA GLY A 238 25.29 27.21 -2.44
C GLY A 238 24.64 27.02 -1.07
N TRP A 239 24.54 25.79 -0.53
CA TRP A 239 23.97 25.61 0.80
C TRP A 239 24.86 26.23 1.92
N PRO A 240 24.30 26.94 2.93
CA PRO A 240 22.87 27.24 3.18
C PRO A 240 22.36 28.56 2.61
N LYS A 241 23.17 29.28 1.84
CA LYS A 241 22.81 30.63 1.36
C LYS A 241 21.92 30.60 0.12
N VAL A 242 21.90 29.47 -0.57
CA VAL A 242 21.11 29.17 -1.76
C VAL A 242 20.66 27.72 -1.60
N GLU A 243 19.40 27.45 -1.89
CA GLU A 243 18.82 26.12 -1.95
C GLU A 243 18.05 26.03 -3.27
N GLY A 244 18.36 25.05 -4.12
CA GLY A 244 17.81 25.01 -5.47
C GLY A 244 18.44 26.04 -6.40
N LYS A 245 17.59 26.79 -7.12
CA LYS A 245 18.03 27.79 -8.11
C LYS A 245 18.37 29.12 -7.46
N CYS A 246 19.24 29.89 -8.10
CA CYS A 246 19.49 31.27 -7.70
C CYS A 246 18.34 32.15 -8.22
N ASP A 247 17.28 32.36 -7.44
CA ASP A 247 16.07 33.04 -7.92
C ASP A 247 15.58 34.21 -7.05
N THR A 248 16.02 34.32 -5.80
CA THR A 248 15.83 35.54 -5.01
C THR A 248 16.91 36.59 -5.29
N PRO A 249 16.64 37.89 -5.07
CA PRO A 249 17.66 38.94 -5.23
C PRO A 249 18.92 38.70 -4.37
N ALA A 250 18.77 38.14 -3.18
CA ALA A 250 19.90 37.85 -2.29
C ALA A 250 20.74 36.66 -2.81
N GLU A 251 20.09 35.60 -3.28
CA GLU A 251 20.77 34.44 -3.86
C GLU A 251 21.47 34.80 -5.17
N LEU A 252 20.85 35.61 -6.04
CA LEU A 252 21.48 36.07 -7.28
C LEU A 252 22.82 36.79 -7.00
N LEU A 253 22.84 37.69 -6.00
CA LEU A 253 24.06 38.37 -5.58
C LEU A 253 25.07 37.38 -4.99
N PHE A 254 24.63 36.46 -4.15
CA PHE A 254 25.49 35.46 -3.52
C PHE A 254 26.10 34.50 -4.55
N CYS A 255 25.29 33.98 -5.47
CA CYS A 255 25.69 33.07 -6.53
C CYS A 255 26.74 33.71 -7.44
N ALA A 256 26.52 34.96 -7.86
CA ALA A 256 27.47 35.71 -8.66
C ALA A 256 28.80 35.93 -7.91
N ALA A 257 28.74 36.26 -6.62
CA ALA A 257 29.93 36.53 -5.82
C ALA A 257 30.75 35.26 -5.48
N ASN A 258 30.10 34.10 -5.37
CA ASN A 258 30.70 32.86 -4.89
C ASN A 258 30.77 31.74 -5.94
N ASN A 259 30.47 32.07 -7.21
CA ASN A 259 30.46 31.13 -8.34
C ASN A 259 29.67 29.84 -8.03
N VAL A 260 28.44 30.01 -7.52
CA VAL A 260 27.59 28.88 -7.15
C VAL A 260 27.17 28.11 -8.40
N ILE A 261 27.31 26.79 -8.32
CA ILE A 261 26.84 25.84 -9.32
C ILE A 261 25.42 25.46 -8.93
N GLN A 262 24.47 25.82 -9.77
CA GLN A 262 23.06 25.46 -9.59
C GLN A 262 22.83 23.97 -9.89
N PRO A 263 21.82 23.36 -9.26
CA PRO A 263 21.48 21.98 -9.52
C PRO A 263 20.98 21.80 -10.96
N THR A 264 21.28 20.62 -11.52
CA THR A 264 20.81 20.25 -12.86
C THR A 264 19.32 19.93 -12.88
N TRP A 265 18.76 19.61 -11.72
CA TRP A 265 17.34 19.39 -11.46
C TRP A 265 17.02 19.72 -10.01
N SER A 266 15.83 20.29 -9.78
CA SER A 266 15.27 20.52 -8.44
C SER A 266 13.81 20.07 -8.39
N SER A 267 13.37 19.56 -7.23
CA SER A 267 11.98 19.21 -6.95
C SER A 267 11.05 20.41 -6.75
N GLY A 268 11.58 21.63 -6.70
CA GLY A 268 10.78 22.83 -6.43
C GLY A 268 10.20 22.84 -5.02
N ALA A 269 8.96 23.31 -4.87
CA ALA A 269 8.28 23.42 -3.57
C ALA A 269 7.91 22.08 -2.88
N MET A 270 8.33 20.92 -3.40
CA MET A 270 8.00 19.60 -2.87
C MET A 270 9.22 18.91 -2.26
N THR A 271 9.07 18.29 -1.08
CA THR A 271 10.05 17.31 -0.60
C THR A 271 9.78 15.93 -1.20
N LEU A 272 10.65 15.47 -2.09
CA LEU A 272 10.69 14.09 -2.57
C LEU A 272 11.62 13.19 -1.73
N ALA A 273 12.67 13.78 -1.16
CA ALA A 273 13.72 13.17 -0.35
C ALA A 273 14.52 12.10 -1.14
N PRO A 274 15.39 12.50 -2.09
CA PRO A 274 16.18 11.59 -2.92
C PRO A 274 17.21 10.81 -2.10
N SER A 275 17.63 9.65 -2.61
CA SER A 275 18.68 8.83 -2.00
C SER A 275 19.54 8.20 -3.09
N GLY A 276 19.61 6.87 -3.25
CA GLY A 276 20.39 6.22 -4.31
C GLY A 276 20.21 6.82 -5.71
N LEU A 277 21.31 6.89 -6.46
CA LEU A 277 21.38 7.40 -7.82
C LEU A 277 22.33 6.50 -8.63
N GLU A 278 21.92 6.07 -9.82
CA GLU A 278 22.71 5.18 -10.68
C GLU A 278 22.55 5.54 -12.17
N TYR A 279 23.56 5.27 -12.99
CA TYR A 279 23.46 5.44 -14.45
C TYR A 279 23.12 4.10 -15.12
N TYR A 280 22.23 4.12 -16.11
CA TYR A 280 21.84 2.90 -16.83
C TYR A 280 22.44 2.86 -18.27
N PRO A 281 23.63 2.24 -18.47
CA PRO A 281 24.31 2.18 -19.77
C PRO A 281 23.86 1.01 -20.66
N HIS A 282 22.89 0.22 -20.23
CA HIS A 282 22.52 -1.03 -20.90
C HIS A 282 21.25 -0.89 -21.75
N THR A 283 20.97 -1.90 -22.56
CA THR A 283 19.80 -1.96 -23.46
C THR A 283 18.69 -2.88 -22.95
N ARG A 284 18.89 -3.58 -21.83
CA ARG A 284 17.91 -4.54 -21.28
C ARG A 284 16.60 -3.86 -20.87
N TYR A 285 16.65 -2.60 -20.43
CA TYR A 285 15.48 -1.73 -20.24
C TYR A 285 15.57 -0.53 -21.18
N PRO A 286 15.01 -0.62 -22.41
CA PRO A 286 15.16 0.42 -23.42
C PRO A 286 14.69 1.81 -22.98
N ALA A 287 13.64 1.86 -22.15
CA ALA A 287 13.12 3.12 -21.61
C ALA A 287 14.07 3.82 -20.63
N SER A 288 15.04 3.09 -20.06
CA SER A 288 16.03 3.60 -19.11
C SER A 288 17.42 3.80 -19.74
N THR A 289 17.65 3.29 -20.95
CA THR A 289 18.97 3.38 -21.62
C THR A 289 19.47 4.81 -21.70
N GLY A 290 20.67 5.03 -21.16
CA GLY A 290 21.36 6.33 -21.18
C GLY A 290 20.80 7.35 -20.18
N LYS A 291 19.99 6.93 -19.22
CA LYS A 291 19.37 7.80 -18.20
C LYS A 291 19.99 7.61 -16.83
N LEU A 292 19.89 8.65 -16.01
CA LEU A 292 20.08 8.53 -14.56
C LEU A 292 18.82 7.97 -13.92
N LEU A 293 18.97 7.07 -12.95
CA LEU A 293 17.91 6.50 -12.16
C LEU A 293 18.09 6.94 -10.72
N GLY A 294 17.07 7.58 -10.14
CA GLY A 294 17.10 8.06 -8.76
C GLY A 294 15.93 7.51 -7.96
N VAL A 295 16.19 7.06 -6.73
CA VAL A 295 15.13 6.62 -5.82
C VAL A 295 14.85 7.66 -4.75
N PHE A 296 13.59 7.70 -4.33
CA PHE A 296 13.07 8.73 -3.44
C PHE A 296 12.37 8.10 -2.25
N LEU A 297 12.73 8.60 -1.08
CA LEU A 297 12.29 8.10 0.20
C LEU A 297 10.87 8.60 0.53
N LYS A 298 10.70 9.92 0.72
CA LYS A 298 9.43 10.49 1.21
C LYS A 298 8.33 10.39 0.15
N SER A 299 8.67 10.64 -1.12
CA SER A 299 7.72 10.55 -2.21
C SER A 299 7.54 9.13 -2.79
N SER A 300 8.25 8.14 -2.23
CA SER A 300 8.07 6.71 -2.45
C SER A 300 8.07 6.34 -3.94
N ARG A 301 9.16 6.60 -4.66
CA ARG A 301 9.21 6.39 -6.12
C ARG A 301 10.62 6.18 -6.64
N LEU A 302 10.69 5.60 -7.83
CA LEU A 302 11.86 5.63 -8.72
C LEU A 302 11.61 6.71 -9.78
N MET A 303 12.63 7.44 -10.20
CA MET A 303 12.55 8.37 -11.32
C MET A 303 13.69 8.11 -12.30
N SER A 304 13.42 8.25 -13.59
CA SER A 304 14.44 8.29 -14.62
C SER A 304 14.62 9.71 -15.12
N PHE A 305 15.87 10.16 -15.25
CA PHE A 305 16.22 11.49 -15.74
C PHE A 305 16.94 11.36 -17.09
N GLY A 306 16.34 11.96 -18.12
CA GLY A 306 17.03 12.12 -19.41
C GLY A 306 18.13 13.17 -19.28
N LEU A 307 19.24 12.94 -19.98
CA LEU A 307 20.39 13.83 -19.96
C LEU A 307 20.55 14.57 -21.30
N SER A 308 21.22 15.73 -21.25
CA SER A 308 21.70 16.43 -22.44
C SER A 308 22.73 15.60 -23.21
N ALA A 309 23.01 15.96 -24.46
CA ALA A 309 23.96 15.25 -25.30
C ALA A 309 25.38 15.17 -24.70
N ASP A 310 25.80 16.21 -23.96
CA ASP A 310 27.08 16.25 -23.23
C ASP A 310 27.00 15.62 -21.83
N GLN A 311 25.81 15.13 -21.44
CA GLN A 311 25.51 14.50 -20.15
C GLN A 311 25.85 15.38 -18.94
N LYS A 312 25.68 16.70 -19.06
CA LYS A 312 25.93 17.66 -17.97
C LYS A 312 24.67 18.24 -17.33
N SER A 313 23.50 18.07 -17.94
CA SER A 313 22.24 18.58 -17.40
C SER A 313 21.10 17.60 -17.61
N VAL A 314 20.15 17.58 -16.67
CA VAL A 314 18.88 16.87 -16.82
C VAL A 314 17.98 17.62 -17.81
N THR A 315 17.37 16.90 -18.75
CA THR A 315 16.50 17.45 -19.80
C THR A 315 15.06 17.00 -19.69
N SER A 316 14.80 15.92 -18.95
CA SER A 316 13.47 15.35 -18.75
C SER A 316 13.46 14.45 -17.52
N GLU A 317 12.27 14.21 -16.97
CA GLU A 317 12.04 13.28 -15.88
C GLU A 317 10.86 12.35 -16.21
N LYS A 318 10.90 11.12 -15.70
CA LYS A 318 9.78 10.17 -15.71
C LYS A 318 9.65 9.55 -14.33
N HIS A 319 8.43 9.51 -13.81
CA HIS A 319 8.12 8.95 -12.50
C HIS A 319 7.68 7.51 -12.64
N MET A 320 8.16 6.64 -11.76
CA MET A 320 7.97 5.20 -11.82
C MET A 320 7.82 4.62 -10.41
N LEU A 321 7.14 3.47 -10.29
CA LEU A 321 6.95 2.77 -9.00
C LEU A 321 6.36 3.65 -7.88
N VAL A 322 5.58 4.67 -8.24
CA VAL A 322 5.09 5.70 -7.32
C VAL A 322 4.14 5.08 -6.28
N PHE A 323 4.47 5.28 -5.00
CA PHE A 323 3.82 4.72 -3.81
C PHE A 323 3.70 3.19 -3.76
N ARG A 324 4.43 2.46 -4.61
CA ARG A 324 4.26 1.00 -4.75
C ARG A 324 4.87 0.19 -3.61
N TYR A 325 6.05 0.59 -3.14
CA TYR A 325 6.80 -0.13 -2.09
C TYR A 325 7.10 0.73 -0.86
N GLY A 326 6.46 1.89 -0.77
CA GLY A 326 6.83 2.92 0.18
C GLY A 326 8.18 3.53 -0.16
N ARG A 327 8.98 3.82 0.86
CA ARG A 327 10.25 4.53 0.77
C ARG A 327 11.27 3.67 0.03
N LEU A 328 11.82 4.18 -1.07
CA LEU A 328 12.94 3.54 -1.78
C LEU A 328 14.26 4.21 -1.36
N ARG A 329 15.25 3.39 -0.99
CA ARG A 329 16.52 3.85 -0.44
C ARG A 329 17.63 3.80 -1.47
N ASP A 330 17.77 2.68 -2.16
CA ASP A 330 18.84 2.53 -3.13
C ASP A 330 18.41 1.88 -4.44
N VAL A 331 19.20 2.11 -5.49
CA VAL A 331 19.05 1.50 -6.81
C VAL A 331 20.41 1.00 -7.28
N LEU A 332 20.46 -0.24 -7.78
CA LEU A 332 21.66 -0.87 -8.30
C LEU A 332 21.44 -1.30 -9.75
N VAL A 333 22.40 -0.96 -10.61
CA VAL A 333 22.52 -1.48 -11.97
C VAL A 333 23.67 -2.48 -11.99
N MET A 334 23.37 -3.75 -12.21
CA MET A 334 24.40 -4.77 -12.40
C MET A 334 24.97 -4.73 -13.83
N GLN A 335 26.19 -5.22 -14.04
CA GLN A 335 26.88 -5.28 -15.34
C GLN A 335 26.11 -6.03 -16.44
N ASN A 336 25.27 -6.99 -16.04
CA ASN A 336 24.37 -7.71 -16.95
C ASN A 336 23.07 -6.94 -17.28
N GLY A 337 22.99 -5.68 -16.86
CA GLY A 337 21.89 -4.76 -17.08
C GLY A 337 20.64 -5.04 -16.25
N ARG A 338 20.68 -5.93 -15.24
CA ARG A 338 19.58 -6.11 -14.26
C ARG A 338 19.50 -4.91 -13.33
N LEU A 339 18.29 -4.61 -12.88
CA LEU A 339 18.01 -3.50 -11.97
C LEU A 339 17.46 -4.01 -10.65
N PHE A 340 17.97 -3.46 -9.55
CA PHE A 340 17.50 -3.76 -8.21
C PHE A 340 17.21 -2.47 -7.46
N VAL A 341 16.21 -2.51 -6.58
CA VAL A 341 15.94 -1.43 -5.63
C VAL A 341 15.74 -2.01 -4.24
N CYS A 342 16.06 -1.24 -3.20
CA CYS A 342 15.76 -1.63 -1.84
C CYS A 342 14.86 -0.61 -1.12
N THR A 343 14.04 -1.11 -0.20
CA THR A 343 13.12 -0.28 0.57
C THR A 343 13.75 0.22 1.88
N GLY A 344 13.24 1.33 2.42
CA GLY A 344 13.68 1.92 3.68
C GLY A 344 12.50 2.41 4.52
N ASN A 345 11.53 1.51 4.75
CA ASN A 345 10.26 1.77 5.43
C ASN A 345 10.33 1.58 6.94
N TYR A 346 11.27 0.78 7.44
CA TYR A 346 11.36 0.50 8.87
C TYR A 346 11.69 1.76 9.68
N GLY A 347 11.05 1.92 10.85
CA GLY A 347 11.22 3.06 11.75
C GLY A 347 10.17 4.17 11.62
N ALA A 348 10.34 5.26 12.37
CA ALA A 348 9.32 6.30 12.58
C ALA A 348 8.89 7.10 11.33
N ARG A 349 9.61 6.96 10.20
CA ARG A 349 9.32 7.65 8.94
C ARG A 349 8.55 6.79 7.94
N GLY A 350 8.27 5.53 8.26
CA GLY A 350 7.35 4.70 7.49
C GLY A 350 5.95 5.32 7.47
N ILE A 351 5.29 5.29 6.32
CA ILE A 351 3.93 5.80 6.17
C ILE A 351 3.03 4.62 5.85
N GLU A 352 1.94 4.48 6.61
CA GLU A 352 0.91 3.48 6.37
C GLU A 352 0.50 3.42 4.88
N PRO A 353 0.45 2.22 4.26
CA PRO A 353 0.46 0.88 4.87
C PRO A 353 1.86 0.28 5.12
N PHE A 354 2.94 1.05 4.98
CA PHE A 354 4.30 0.57 5.16
C PHE A 354 4.86 0.87 6.56
N PRO A 355 5.73 0.01 7.13
CA PRO A 355 6.24 -1.24 6.54
C PRO A 355 5.18 -2.36 6.50
N LYS A 356 5.27 -3.23 5.50
CA LYS A 356 4.55 -4.52 5.49
C LYS A 356 5.29 -5.54 6.37
N ALA A 357 4.68 -6.69 6.63
CA ALA A 357 5.25 -7.71 7.53
C ALA A 357 6.62 -8.23 7.09
N ASP A 358 6.86 -8.26 5.78
CA ASP A 358 8.08 -8.73 5.11
C ASP A 358 9.12 -7.62 4.87
N HIS A 359 8.82 -6.37 5.22
CA HIS A 359 9.72 -5.23 4.98
C HIS A 359 10.86 -5.13 6.01
N ASP A 360 12.01 -4.56 5.65
CA ASP A 360 12.36 -4.05 4.32
C ASP A 360 12.84 -5.14 3.36
N VAL A 361 12.78 -4.87 2.05
CA VAL A 361 13.04 -5.83 0.97
C VAL A 361 14.08 -5.31 -0.03
N ILE A 362 14.75 -6.24 -0.72
CA ILE A 362 15.46 -5.97 -1.98
C ILE A 362 14.65 -6.60 -3.10
N LEU A 363 14.32 -5.81 -4.11
CA LEU A 363 13.48 -6.17 -5.25
C LEU A 363 14.32 -6.14 -6.53
N GLU A 364 14.24 -7.20 -7.34
CA GLU A 364 14.62 -7.11 -8.74
C GLU A 364 13.51 -6.43 -9.52
N LEU A 365 13.84 -5.51 -10.42
CA LEU A 365 12.93 -4.93 -11.37
C LEU A 365 13.04 -5.69 -12.70
N LEU A 366 11.93 -6.26 -13.18
CA LEU A 366 11.88 -7.10 -14.37
C LEU A 366 11.22 -6.35 -15.53
N PRO A 367 11.69 -6.53 -16.78
CA PRO A 367 11.14 -5.78 -17.91
C PRO A 367 9.71 -6.25 -18.21
N VAL A 368 8.82 -5.31 -18.51
CA VAL A 368 7.48 -5.64 -19.03
C VAL A 368 7.56 -5.68 -20.55
N TRP A 369 7.54 -6.88 -21.13
CA TRP A 369 7.42 -7.03 -22.59
C TRP A 369 5.96 -6.80 -23.00
N ALA A 370 5.74 -6.00 -24.05
CA ALA A 370 4.49 -5.32 -24.41
C ALA A 370 3.31 -6.22 -24.90
N HIS A 371 3.15 -7.45 -24.40
CA HIS A 371 2.24 -8.42 -25.01
C HIS A 371 1.19 -9.10 -24.13
N GLU A 372 1.00 -8.69 -22.87
CA GLU A 372 -0.13 -9.21 -22.09
C GLU A 372 -1.10 -8.11 -21.67
N LYS A 373 -2.38 -8.31 -22.01
CA LYS A 373 -3.48 -7.46 -21.54
C LYS A 373 -3.49 -7.48 -20.00
N PRO A 374 -3.61 -6.33 -19.33
CA PRO A 374 -3.68 -6.31 -17.88
C PRO A 374 -4.98 -6.99 -17.42
N LYS A 375 -4.90 -8.04 -16.60
CA LYS A 375 -6.07 -8.51 -15.84
C LYS A 375 -6.11 -7.73 -14.54
N VAL A 376 -7.06 -6.82 -14.39
CA VAL A 376 -7.22 -6.13 -13.12
C VAL A 376 -7.92 -7.05 -12.12
N ARG A 377 -7.25 -7.32 -10.99
CA ARG A 377 -7.75 -8.10 -9.87
C ARG A 377 -7.86 -7.21 -8.63
N VAL A 378 -8.96 -7.39 -7.90
CA VAL A 378 -9.08 -6.93 -6.52
C VAL A 378 -8.73 -8.15 -5.65
N PRO A 379 -7.65 -8.11 -4.85
CA PRO A 379 -7.42 -9.14 -3.83
C PRO A 379 -8.69 -9.31 -3.01
N SER A 380 -9.09 -10.56 -2.80
CA SER A 380 -10.48 -10.98 -2.60
C SER A 380 -11.08 -10.65 -1.24
N ASP A 381 -11.04 -9.41 -0.75
CA ASP A 381 -11.44 -9.16 0.63
C ASP A 381 -12.51 -8.07 0.72
N THR A 382 -13.72 -8.50 1.09
CA THR A 382 -14.64 -7.61 1.77
C THR A 382 -13.96 -7.14 3.04
N VAL A 383 -13.62 -5.85 3.13
CA VAL A 383 -12.92 -5.34 4.31
C VAL A 383 -13.95 -4.97 5.37
N VAL A 384 -13.94 -5.70 6.48
CA VAL A 384 -14.92 -5.54 7.57
C VAL A 384 -14.33 -4.72 8.72
N TYR A 385 -14.97 -3.59 9.04
CA TYR A 385 -14.59 -2.70 10.13
C TYR A 385 -15.62 -2.73 11.28
N ARG A 386 -15.17 -2.41 12.50
CA ARG A 386 -16.05 -2.21 13.65
C ARG A 386 -15.93 -0.77 14.16
N ALA A 387 -17.03 -0.02 14.18
CA ALA A 387 -17.05 1.40 14.53
C ALA A 387 -18.41 1.86 15.06
N ASP A 388 -18.41 2.82 15.97
CA ASP A 388 -19.61 3.50 16.45
C ASP A 388 -19.98 4.68 15.53
N PRO A 389 -21.24 5.14 15.50
CA PRO A 389 -21.64 6.34 14.79
C PRO A 389 -20.77 7.53 15.16
N GLY A 390 -20.20 8.19 14.14
CA GLY A 390 -19.29 9.31 14.32
C GLY A 390 -17.80 8.95 14.30
N ASP A 391 -17.42 7.68 14.45
CA ASP A 391 -16.02 7.26 14.32
C ASP A 391 -15.52 7.51 12.88
N THR A 392 -14.28 8.00 12.73
CA THR A 392 -13.64 8.10 11.42
C THR A 392 -12.72 6.91 11.22
N LEU A 393 -13.12 6.00 10.34
CA LEU A 393 -12.34 4.83 9.94
C LEU A 393 -11.50 5.15 8.71
N LYS A 394 -10.25 4.67 8.72
CA LYS A 394 -9.31 4.77 7.61
C LYS A 394 -8.97 3.36 7.14
N SER A 395 -9.19 3.10 5.85
CA SER A 395 -8.91 1.82 5.20
C SER A 395 -7.98 2.02 4.01
N PHE A 396 -7.19 1.00 3.68
CA PHE A 396 -6.55 0.86 2.38
C PHE A 396 -7.16 -0.32 1.63
N VAL A 397 -7.46 -0.13 0.35
CA VAL A 397 -7.94 -1.18 -0.56
C VAL A 397 -6.98 -1.23 -1.73
N ASP A 398 -6.32 -2.38 -1.93
CA ASP A 398 -5.38 -2.55 -3.03
C ASP A 398 -6.11 -2.88 -4.33
N PHE A 399 -5.85 -2.12 -5.39
CA PHE A 399 -6.27 -2.45 -6.76
C PHE A 399 -5.05 -2.91 -7.54
N CYS A 400 -5.06 -4.14 -8.05
CA CYS A 400 -3.92 -4.75 -8.73
C CYS A 400 -4.16 -4.92 -10.24
N SER A 401 -3.22 -4.49 -11.07
CA SER A 401 -3.15 -4.81 -12.50
C SER A 401 -2.18 -5.98 -12.72
N ASP A 402 -2.68 -7.13 -13.19
CA ASP A 402 -1.85 -8.26 -13.61
C ASP A 402 -1.41 -8.01 -15.05
N GLY A 403 -0.20 -7.48 -15.29
CA GLY A 403 0.34 -7.41 -16.65
C GLY A 403 1.08 -6.12 -17.02
N GLY A 404 1.44 -5.28 -16.06
CA GLY A 404 2.34 -4.15 -16.30
C GLY A 404 1.84 -3.15 -17.36
N THR A 405 0.55 -3.13 -17.68
CA THR A 405 -0.03 -2.09 -18.53
C THR A 405 -0.70 -1.07 -17.62
N PRO A 406 -0.48 0.25 -17.82
CA PRO A 406 -1.05 1.25 -16.96
C PRO A 406 -2.56 1.25 -17.06
N VAL A 407 -3.23 1.29 -15.91
CA VAL A 407 -4.69 1.39 -15.88
C VAL A 407 -5.09 2.79 -15.41
N PHE A 408 -5.89 3.47 -16.23
CA PHE A 408 -6.41 4.79 -15.90
C PHE A 408 -7.72 4.64 -15.14
N TYR A 409 -7.86 5.30 -14.00
CA TYR A 409 -9.15 5.38 -13.32
C TYR A 409 -9.95 6.59 -13.81
N LYS A 410 -11.25 6.42 -14.00
CA LYS A 410 -12.14 7.48 -14.51
C LYS A 410 -13.02 8.09 -13.42
N ARG A 411 -13.64 7.24 -12.56
CA ARG A 411 -14.58 7.64 -11.50
C ARG A 411 -14.60 6.61 -10.35
N LEU A 412 -15.03 7.06 -9.17
CA LEU A 412 -15.39 6.21 -8.04
C LEU A 412 -16.89 6.36 -7.75
N PHE A 413 -17.62 5.26 -7.64
CA PHE A 413 -18.98 5.26 -7.07
C PHE A 413 -18.97 4.71 -5.66
N THR A 414 -19.72 5.36 -4.78
CA THR A 414 -20.10 4.87 -3.45
C THR A 414 -21.60 5.11 -3.27
N ASN A 415 -22.31 4.20 -2.59
CA ASN A 415 -23.68 4.50 -2.17
C ASN A 415 -23.70 5.75 -1.27
N PRO A 416 -24.60 6.72 -1.52
CA PRO A 416 -24.63 7.97 -0.77
C PRO A 416 -25.04 7.71 0.69
N GLY A 417 -24.24 8.17 1.65
CA GLY A 417 -24.64 8.21 3.07
C GLY A 417 -23.51 8.25 4.10
N ASN A 418 -22.40 7.53 3.90
CA ASN A 418 -21.43 7.29 4.99
C ASN A 418 -19.92 7.42 4.63
N ILE A 419 -19.57 7.60 3.35
CA ILE A 419 -18.20 7.93 2.92
C ILE A 419 -18.18 9.43 2.64
N PHE A 420 -17.38 10.18 3.40
CA PHE A 420 -17.36 11.65 3.31
C PHE A 420 -16.07 12.19 2.68
N GLU A 421 -15.00 11.39 2.64
CA GLU A 421 -13.76 11.79 1.99
C GLU A 421 -13.11 10.60 1.28
N GLN A 422 -12.63 10.87 0.08
CA GLN A 422 -11.96 9.91 -0.80
C GLN A 422 -10.73 10.62 -1.32
N ARG A 423 -9.55 10.05 -1.10
CA ARG A 423 -8.32 10.61 -1.69
C ARG A 423 -7.45 9.50 -2.22
N PHE A 424 -6.96 9.71 -3.43
CA PHE A 424 -5.82 8.94 -3.86
C PHE A 424 -4.58 9.47 -3.11
N TYR A 425 -3.65 8.59 -2.75
CA TYR A 425 -2.40 9.07 -2.17
C TYR A 425 -1.60 9.80 -3.27
N GLY A 426 -1.52 11.13 -3.17
CA GLY A 426 -0.81 11.99 -4.13
C GLY A 426 -1.66 12.63 -5.23
N ASP A 427 -2.89 13.05 -4.92
CA ASP A 427 -3.88 13.61 -5.87
C ASP A 427 -3.30 14.58 -6.93
N GLY A 428 -3.32 14.10 -8.16
CA GLY A 428 -3.41 14.84 -9.41
C GLY A 428 -4.26 13.99 -10.36
N ALA A 429 -5.28 14.59 -11.00
CA ALA A 429 -6.21 13.88 -11.86
C ALA A 429 -5.47 13.07 -12.94
N SER A 430 -5.96 11.85 -13.22
CA SER A 430 -5.41 10.86 -14.18
C SER A 430 -3.97 10.43 -13.88
N THR A 431 -3.81 9.48 -12.97
CA THR A 431 -2.54 8.80 -12.72
C THR A 431 -2.53 7.42 -13.36
N GLU A 432 -1.41 7.07 -13.99
CA GLU A 432 -1.13 5.77 -14.58
C GLU A 432 -0.66 4.77 -13.50
N PHE A 433 -1.27 3.58 -13.43
CA PHE A 433 -0.92 2.56 -12.44
C PHE A 433 -0.57 1.22 -13.06
N SER A 434 0.57 0.64 -12.65
CA SER A 434 1.12 -0.54 -13.31
C SER A 434 0.88 -1.88 -12.63
N ASP A 435 0.54 -1.89 -11.34
CA ASP A 435 0.48 -3.10 -10.51
C ASP A 435 -0.55 -2.93 -9.38
N CYS A 436 -0.19 -3.17 -8.11
CA CYS A 436 -1.04 -2.97 -6.94
C CYS A 436 -0.88 -1.56 -6.37
N TRP A 437 -2.01 -0.88 -6.15
CA TRP A 437 -2.00 0.47 -5.63
C TRP A 437 -2.99 0.62 -4.46
N PRO A 438 -2.53 1.11 -3.28
CA PRO A 438 -3.37 1.23 -2.09
C PRO A 438 -4.28 2.46 -2.16
N PHE A 439 -5.58 2.24 -2.34
CA PHE A 439 -6.59 3.28 -2.30
C PHE A 439 -7.02 3.57 -0.86
N ARG A 440 -6.87 4.83 -0.43
CA ARG A 440 -7.29 5.24 0.91
C ARG A 440 -8.77 5.62 0.93
N VAL A 441 -9.53 4.96 1.78
CA VAL A 441 -10.95 5.26 2.01
C VAL A 441 -11.15 5.77 3.42
N TYR A 442 -11.80 6.93 3.55
CA TYR A 442 -12.30 7.41 4.83
C TYR A 442 -13.80 7.13 4.93
N PHE A 443 -14.18 6.48 6.02
CA PHE A 443 -15.55 6.09 6.27
C PHE A 443 -16.00 6.63 7.63
N LYS A 444 -17.20 7.20 7.71
CA LYS A 444 -17.81 7.66 8.97
C LYS A 444 -19.21 7.08 9.11
N PRO A 445 -19.42 6.10 10.00
CA PRO A 445 -20.74 5.53 10.21
C PRO A 445 -21.68 6.63 10.71
N GLN A 446 -22.83 6.79 10.06
CA GLN A 446 -23.86 7.72 10.55
C GLN A 446 -24.87 7.04 11.48
N MET A 447 -24.92 5.70 11.48
CA MET A 447 -25.98 4.91 12.12
C MET A 447 -25.45 3.63 12.79
N ASP A 448 -26.16 3.15 13.82
CA ASP A 448 -25.82 2.00 14.69
C ASP A 448 -26.20 0.61 14.12
N TYR A 449 -26.25 0.43 12.79
CA TYR A 449 -26.57 -0.86 12.15
C TYR A 449 -25.55 -1.25 11.08
N PRO A 450 -25.39 -2.56 10.73
CA PRO A 450 -24.48 -2.99 9.68
C PRO A 450 -24.74 -2.27 8.36
N TYR A 451 -23.68 -1.73 7.75
CA TYR A 451 -23.76 -1.09 6.44
C TYR A 451 -22.66 -1.64 5.54
N SER A 452 -22.91 -1.60 4.24
CA SER A 452 -21.90 -1.86 3.21
C SER A 452 -21.73 -0.62 2.33
N ALA A 453 -20.49 -0.31 2.00
CA ALA A 453 -20.13 0.68 1.02
C ALA A 453 -19.26 0.01 -0.04
N THR A 454 -19.71 0.04 -1.28
CA THR A 454 -18.94 -0.51 -2.40
C THR A 454 -18.20 0.63 -3.07
N ALA A 455 -16.87 0.54 -3.13
CA ALA A 455 -16.04 1.40 -3.96
C ALA A 455 -15.89 0.72 -5.33
N THR A 456 -16.41 1.35 -6.39
CA THR A 456 -16.26 0.86 -7.78
C THR A 456 -15.23 1.70 -8.50
N VAL A 457 -14.20 1.08 -9.09
CA VAL A 457 -13.19 1.75 -9.91
C VAL A 457 -13.45 1.39 -11.38
N PHE A 458 -13.55 2.42 -12.22
CA PHE A 458 -13.68 2.27 -13.68
C PHE A 458 -12.32 2.44 -14.33
N PHE A 459 -11.94 1.43 -15.10
CA PHE A 459 -10.70 1.45 -15.84
C PHE A 459 -10.97 1.91 -17.27
N ALA A 460 -10.34 3.02 -17.68
CA ALA A 460 -10.43 3.54 -19.03
C ALA A 460 -9.22 3.07 -19.86
N ASN A 461 -9.50 2.34 -20.93
CA ASN A 461 -8.63 2.33 -22.10
C ASN A 461 -9.18 3.41 -23.07
N PRO A 462 -8.37 4.32 -23.62
CA PRO A 462 -8.86 5.35 -24.55
C PRO A 462 -9.59 4.78 -25.79
N ASN A 463 -9.50 3.48 -26.07
CA ASN A 463 -10.03 2.88 -27.30
C ASN A 463 -11.04 1.72 -27.12
N GLU A 464 -11.46 1.32 -25.91
CA GLU A 464 -12.35 0.14 -25.71
C GLU A 464 -13.37 0.32 -24.58
N ALA A 465 -14.34 -0.62 -24.49
CA ALA A 465 -15.45 -0.63 -23.54
C ALA A 465 -14.99 -0.71 -22.07
N GLU A 466 -15.72 -0.02 -21.19
CA GLU A 466 -15.36 0.15 -19.77
C GLU A 466 -15.35 -1.19 -19.01
N ASP A 467 -14.21 -1.54 -18.40
CA ASP A 467 -14.12 -2.62 -17.41
C ASP A 467 -14.21 -2.02 -16.00
N SER A 468 -15.06 -2.60 -15.16
CA SER A 468 -15.28 -2.12 -13.78
C SER A 468 -14.96 -3.21 -12.77
N ARG A 469 -14.27 -2.84 -11.68
CA ARG A 469 -14.06 -3.70 -10.52
C ARG A 469 -14.52 -2.98 -9.27
N PHE A 470 -14.93 -3.76 -8.27
CA PHE A 470 -15.45 -3.24 -7.03
C PHE A 470 -14.80 -3.90 -5.82
N ALA A 471 -14.65 -3.12 -4.75
CA ALA A 471 -14.33 -3.60 -3.42
C ALA A 471 -15.46 -3.18 -2.48
N THR A 472 -15.91 -4.10 -1.62
CA THR A 472 -16.97 -3.82 -0.64
C THR A 472 -16.35 -3.66 0.73
N LEU A 473 -16.57 -2.49 1.33
CA LEU A 473 -16.29 -2.21 2.73
C LEU A 473 -17.57 -2.52 3.52
N ILE A 474 -17.49 -3.31 4.58
CA ILE A 474 -18.60 -3.52 5.50
C ILE A 474 -18.21 -2.90 6.82
N GLY A 475 -19.08 -2.10 7.43
CA GLY A 475 -18.87 -1.67 8.80
C GLY A 475 -19.99 -2.14 9.71
N LEU A 476 -19.57 -2.60 10.88
CA LEU A 476 -20.41 -3.16 11.93
C LEU A 476 -20.36 -2.23 13.16
N PRO A 477 -21.48 -2.02 13.87
CA PRO A 477 -21.49 -1.26 15.12
C PRO A 477 -20.57 -1.90 16.19
N LYS A 478 -20.18 -1.17 17.26
CA LYS A 478 -19.51 -1.79 18.44
C LYS A 478 -20.48 -2.29 19.51
N LYS A 479 -21.81 -2.05 19.39
CA LYS A 479 -22.88 -2.66 20.24
C LYS A 479 -23.84 -3.56 19.45
N GLY A 480 -24.15 -4.74 20.00
CA GLY A 480 -24.93 -5.77 19.32
C GLY A 480 -26.41 -5.71 19.69
N TYR A 481 -27.28 -5.69 18.69
CA TYR A 481 -28.72 -5.82 18.87
C TYR A 481 -29.15 -7.24 18.54
N VAL A 482 -29.79 -7.91 19.50
CA VAL A 482 -30.46 -9.18 19.23
C VAL A 482 -31.92 -8.90 18.94
N ARG A 483 -32.37 -9.19 17.72
CA ARG A 483 -33.76 -9.07 17.29
C ARG A 483 -34.34 -10.45 17.06
N ALA A 484 -35.40 -10.80 17.77
CA ALA A 484 -36.19 -12.00 17.45
C ALA A 484 -37.42 -11.61 16.63
N THR A 485 -37.67 -12.34 15.55
CA THR A 485 -38.84 -12.14 14.70
C THR A 485 -39.90 -13.22 14.94
N LYS A 486 -41.14 -12.71 15.07
CA LYS A 486 -42.44 -13.33 14.76
C LYS A 486 -42.98 -14.41 15.72
N ASP A 487 -43.70 -13.93 16.73
CA ASP A 487 -44.94 -14.56 17.21
C ASP A 487 -46.03 -13.48 17.13
N MET A 488 -47.16 -13.76 16.47
CA MET A 488 -48.24 -12.80 16.28
C MET A 488 -49.12 -12.78 17.52
N PHE A 489 -49.22 -11.64 18.21
CA PHE A 489 -50.17 -11.44 19.30
C PHE A 489 -50.72 -10.01 19.28
N SER A 490 -51.90 -9.82 19.85
CA SER A 490 -52.50 -8.51 20.16
C SER A 490 -52.53 -8.32 21.68
N ALA A 491 -52.49 -7.07 22.14
CA ALA A 491 -52.62 -6.76 23.56
C ALA A 491 -53.37 -5.44 23.78
N SER A 492 -54.37 -5.45 24.65
CA SER A 492 -55.11 -4.23 25.03
C SER A 492 -54.29 -3.36 25.98
N ALA A 493 -54.56 -2.05 26.00
CA ALA A 493 -53.99 -1.13 26.99
C ALA A 493 -54.33 -1.58 28.43
N GLY A 494 -53.39 -1.40 29.35
CA GLY A 494 -53.48 -1.83 30.75
C GLY A 494 -53.14 -3.30 31.01
N ARG A 495 -52.63 -4.04 30.01
CA ARG A 495 -52.20 -5.44 30.14
C ARG A 495 -50.68 -5.58 30.12
N SER A 496 -50.17 -6.71 30.61
CA SER A 496 -48.75 -7.03 30.54
C SER A 496 -48.50 -8.13 29.52
N VAL A 497 -47.43 -8.00 28.75
CA VAL A 497 -46.92 -9.02 27.84
C VAL A 497 -45.70 -9.65 28.49
N VAL A 498 -45.69 -10.98 28.58
CA VAL A 498 -44.54 -11.73 29.10
C VAL A 498 -43.82 -12.40 27.95
N CYS A 499 -42.52 -12.15 27.89
CA CYS A 499 -41.61 -12.70 26.90
C CYS A 499 -40.56 -13.52 27.64
N THR A 500 -40.22 -14.70 27.13
CA THR A 500 -39.10 -15.48 27.66
C THR A 500 -37.91 -15.36 26.73
N ALA A 501 -36.73 -15.08 27.29
CA ALA A 501 -35.48 -15.04 26.55
C ALA A 501 -34.49 -16.02 27.19
N ARG A 502 -33.94 -16.94 26.40
CA ARG A 502 -32.90 -17.87 26.83
C ARG A 502 -31.59 -17.49 26.17
N ASN A 503 -30.52 -17.33 26.94
CA ASN A 503 -29.17 -17.23 26.39
C ASN A 503 -28.77 -18.60 25.82
N ILE A 504 -28.67 -18.70 24.50
CA ILE A 504 -28.22 -19.91 23.78
C ILE A 504 -26.74 -19.84 23.41
N GLY A 505 -26.05 -18.75 23.80
CA GLY A 505 -24.61 -18.59 23.64
C GLY A 505 -23.80 -19.22 24.77
N LEU A 506 -22.48 -19.26 24.57
CA LEU A 506 -21.51 -19.86 25.50
C LEU A 506 -21.00 -18.89 26.58
N ASP A 507 -21.32 -17.60 26.47
CA ASP A 507 -20.82 -16.54 27.36
C ASP A 507 -21.96 -15.87 28.15
N THR A 508 -21.66 -15.36 29.33
CA THR A 508 -22.58 -14.51 30.10
C THR A 508 -22.75 -13.16 29.42
N VAL A 509 -24.00 -12.77 29.13
CA VAL A 509 -24.33 -11.52 28.43
C VAL A 509 -24.94 -10.51 29.39
N LEU A 510 -24.55 -9.24 29.27
CA LEU A 510 -25.19 -8.13 29.99
C LEU A 510 -26.27 -7.50 29.10
N ILE A 511 -27.53 -7.63 29.51
CA ILE A 511 -28.66 -6.95 28.86
C ILE A 511 -28.85 -5.61 29.53
N GLN A 512 -28.77 -4.54 28.74
CA GLN A 512 -28.86 -3.15 29.21
C GLN A 512 -30.28 -2.59 29.08
N SER A 513 -31.05 -3.07 28.11
CA SER A 513 -32.47 -2.73 27.94
C SER A 513 -33.16 -3.73 27.02
N ALA A 514 -34.50 -3.76 27.06
CA ALA A 514 -35.33 -4.50 26.13
C ALA A 514 -36.52 -3.65 25.66
N LEU A 515 -36.92 -3.84 24.41
CA LEU A 515 -38.00 -3.08 23.77
C LEU A 515 -38.90 -3.99 22.93
N ILE A 516 -40.22 -3.84 23.05
CA ILE A 516 -41.17 -4.31 22.03
C ILE A 516 -41.21 -3.28 20.91
N VAL A 517 -40.99 -3.70 19.67
CA VAL A 517 -40.98 -2.80 18.51
C VAL A 517 -42.29 -2.96 17.73
N PRO A 518 -43.20 -1.96 17.73
CA PRO A 518 -44.35 -1.93 16.84
C PRO A 518 -44.00 -1.35 15.45
N THR A 519 -44.90 -1.47 14.48
CA THR A 519 -44.85 -0.83 13.15
C THR A 519 -45.07 0.69 13.20
N GLY A 520 -45.11 1.27 14.41
CA GLY A 520 -45.18 2.70 14.71
C GLY A 520 -44.66 2.97 16.14
N SER A 521 -44.33 4.22 16.46
CA SER A 521 -43.64 4.62 17.70
C SER A 521 -44.45 4.33 18.97
N ALA A 522 -44.13 3.26 19.68
CA ALA A 522 -44.47 3.07 21.09
C ALA A 522 -43.38 2.25 21.80
N SER A 523 -43.01 2.66 23.01
CA SER A 523 -42.09 1.95 23.90
C SER A 523 -42.82 1.48 25.14
N THR A 524 -42.55 0.26 25.58
CA THR A 524 -42.97 -0.25 26.89
C THR A 524 -41.71 -0.65 27.65
N ASP A 525 -41.50 -0.02 28.80
CA ASP A 525 -40.31 -0.21 29.62
C ASP A 525 -40.47 -1.45 30.50
N ALA A 526 -39.44 -2.32 30.53
CA ALA A 526 -39.38 -3.46 31.43
C ALA A 526 -38.51 -3.07 32.63
N SER A 527 -39.07 -3.10 33.83
CA SER A 527 -38.54 -2.49 35.05
C SER A 527 -37.33 -3.20 35.69
N GLN A 528 -36.50 -3.92 34.92
CA GLN A 528 -35.55 -4.89 35.48
C GLN A 528 -34.10 -4.79 34.98
N PHE A 529 -33.68 -3.74 34.26
CA PHE A 529 -32.31 -3.64 33.73
C PHE A 529 -31.34 -2.83 34.59
N PRO A 530 -30.03 -3.16 34.58
CA PRO A 530 -29.36 -4.18 33.77
C PRO A 530 -29.44 -5.60 34.36
N ILE A 531 -29.41 -6.63 33.50
CA ILE A 531 -29.44 -8.05 33.90
C ILE A 531 -28.26 -8.80 33.29
N ARG A 532 -27.56 -9.62 34.09
CA ARG A 532 -26.58 -10.59 33.59
C ARG A 532 -27.27 -11.93 33.36
N VAL A 533 -27.08 -12.51 32.18
CA VAL A 533 -27.69 -13.80 31.80
C VAL A 533 -26.60 -14.76 31.37
N GLY A 534 -26.35 -15.80 32.17
CA GLY A 534 -25.38 -16.85 31.91
C GLY A 534 -25.80 -17.80 30.77
N PRO A 535 -24.88 -18.65 30.28
CA PRO A 535 -25.18 -19.65 29.24
C PRO A 535 -26.33 -20.58 29.64
N GLY A 536 -27.31 -20.75 28.75
CA GLY A 536 -28.48 -21.60 28.98
C GLY A 536 -29.56 -21.02 29.90
N GLU A 537 -29.26 -19.91 30.60
CA GLU A 537 -30.15 -19.25 31.55
C GLU A 537 -31.35 -18.63 30.83
N LEU A 538 -32.53 -18.79 31.43
CA LEU A 538 -33.80 -18.32 30.90
C LEU A 538 -34.34 -17.21 31.80
N ILE A 539 -34.65 -16.08 31.19
CA ILE A 539 -35.21 -14.91 31.86
C ILE A 539 -36.61 -14.59 31.34
N SER A 540 -37.43 -14.00 32.19
CA SER A 540 -38.75 -13.48 31.84
C SER A 540 -38.70 -11.96 31.78
N LEU A 541 -39.13 -11.40 30.65
CA LEU A 541 -39.25 -9.98 30.40
C LEU A 541 -40.72 -9.61 30.44
N VAL A 542 -41.09 -8.66 31.29
CA VAL A 542 -42.47 -8.20 31.45
C VAL A 542 -42.61 -6.79 30.91
N PHE A 543 -43.47 -6.62 29.92
CA PHE A 543 -43.73 -5.34 29.27
C PHE A 543 -45.14 -4.88 29.58
N ASN A 544 -45.29 -3.67 30.14
CA ASN A 544 -46.61 -3.10 30.43
C ASN A 544 -47.13 -2.32 29.22
N VAL A 545 -48.27 -2.75 28.68
CA VAL A 545 -48.88 -2.20 27.47
C VAL A 545 -49.73 -1.00 27.83
N ASN A 546 -49.21 0.20 27.60
CA ASN A 546 -49.91 1.46 27.90
C ASN A 546 -50.86 1.89 26.76
N THR A 547 -50.63 1.39 25.54
CA THR A 547 -51.42 1.70 24.34
C THR A 547 -51.76 0.39 23.63
N PRO A 548 -53.01 0.19 23.15
CA PRO A 548 -53.38 -1.08 22.54
C PRO A 548 -52.45 -1.40 21.36
N ILE A 549 -52.03 -2.66 21.25
CA ILE A 549 -51.17 -3.16 20.19
C ILE A 549 -52.02 -3.94 19.19
N PRO A 550 -52.26 -3.41 17.97
CA PRO A 550 -53.03 -4.10 16.94
C PRO A 550 -52.42 -5.43 16.52
N LEU A 551 -53.26 -6.37 16.08
CA LEU A 551 -52.80 -7.61 15.47
C LEU A 551 -51.85 -7.31 14.30
N ASN A 552 -50.74 -8.03 14.20
CA ASN A 552 -49.67 -7.85 13.19
C ASN A 552 -48.89 -6.53 13.23
N SER A 553 -49.04 -5.72 14.29
CA SER A 553 -48.27 -4.49 14.43
C SER A 553 -46.92 -4.69 15.10
N ILE A 554 -46.59 -5.84 15.71
CA ILE A 554 -45.29 -6.06 16.36
C ILE A 554 -44.31 -6.73 15.39
N ILE A 555 -43.14 -6.11 15.23
CA ILE A 555 -42.06 -6.61 14.36
C ILE A 555 -40.95 -7.34 15.14
N GLY A 556 -40.98 -7.31 16.47
CA GLY A 556 -40.13 -8.16 17.32
C GLY A 556 -39.86 -7.59 18.72
N VAL A 557 -39.06 -8.34 19.49
CA VAL A 557 -38.43 -7.87 20.73
C VAL A 557 -36.95 -7.62 20.44
N GLN A 558 -36.46 -6.46 20.86
CA GLN A 558 -35.06 -6.05 20.70
C GLN A 558 -34.38 -6.00 22.07
N LEU A 559 -33.27 -6.70 22.21
CA LEU A 559 -32.40 -6.65 23.39
C LEU A 559 -31.15 -5.84 23.07
N LEU A 560 -30.84 -4.84 23.89
CA LEU A 560 -29.56 -4.14 23.85
C LEU A 560 -28.57 -4.90 24.71
N THR A 561 -27.51 -5.41 24.07
CA THR A 561 -26.52 -6.25 24.76
C THR A 561 -25.09 -5.76 24.51
N ASN A 562 -24.16 -6.23 25.33
CA ASN A 562 -22.72 -6.05 25.13
C ASN A 562 -22.08 -7.12 24.21
N SER A 563 -22.86 -8.02 23.58
CA SER A 563 -22.35 -9.15 22.80
C SER A 563 -22.85 -9.12 21.33
N PHE A 564 -22.05 -9.64 20.39
CA PHE A 564 -22.20 -9.42 18.95
C PHE A 564 -22.56 -10.62 18.07
N ARG A 565 -22.76 -11.81 18.65
CA ARG A 565 -23.02 -12.99 17.80
C ARG A 565 -24.49 -13.01 17.38
N ASP A 566 -24.71 -13.14 16.07
CA ASP A 566 -26.04 -13.40 15.50
C ASP A 566 -26.65 -14.60 16.23
N ALA A 567 -27.80 -14.34 16.87
CA ALA A 567 -28.53 -15.24 17.75
C ALA A 567 -27.75 -15.75 18.99
N THR A 568 -27.49 -14.86 19.95
CA THR A 568 -27.09 -15.27 21.32
C THR A 568 -28.29 -15.61 22.20
N PHE A 569 -29.50 -15.17 21.81
CA PHE A 569 -30.72 -15.45 22.55
C PHE A 569 -31.79 -16.09 21.66
N SER A 570 -32.48 -17.09 22.21
CA SER A 570 -33.76 -17.55 21.70
C SER A 570 -34.86 -16.86 22.49
N ILE A 571 -35.76 -16.16 21.80
CA ILE A 571 -36.84 -15.42 22.42
C ILE A 571 -38.16 -16.02 21.97
N LYS A 572 -39.02 -16.37 22.94
CA LYS A 572 -40.37 -16.87 22.69
C LYS A 572 -41.38 -15.96 23.36
N ILE A 573 -42.36 -15.52 22.59
CA ILE A 573 -43.45 -14.70 23.11
C ILE A 573 -44.61 -15.65 23.39
N VAL A 574 -45.09 -15.67 24.62
CA VAL A 574 -46.26 -16.47 24.97
C VAL A 574 -47.46 -15.52 25.00
N PRO A 575 -48.35 -15.55 24.00
CA PRO A 575 -49.59 -14.80 24.07
C PRO A 575 -50.40 -15.34 25.26
N VAL A 576 -50.70 -14.47 26.22
CA VAL A 576 -51.74 -14.74 27.21
C VAL A 576 -53.06 -14.41 26.50
N SER A 577 -53.57 -15.35 25.68
CA SER A 577 -54.79 -15.14 24.91
C SER A 577 -56.02 -15.18 25.80
N VAL A 578 -56.96 -14.27 25.58
CA VAL A 578 -58.37 -14.62 25.63
C VAL A 578 -59.03 -14.10 24.34
N ASP A 579 -59.61 -15.05 23.62
CA ASP A 579 -60.58 -15.00 22.50
C ASP A 579 -60.14 -14.76 21.04
N ASP A 580 -60.07 -15.89 20.32
CA ASP A 580 -60.91 -16.36 19.20
C ASP A 580 -61.21 -15.44 18.00
N SER A 581 -60.57 -15.73 16.86
CA SER A 581 -61.18 -16.31 15.64
C SER A 581 -60.43 -15.91 14.34
N GLU A 582 -60.28 -16.90 13.44
CA GLU A 582 -59.71 -16.88 12.07
C GLU A 582 -58.18 -17.10 11.90
N PRO A 583 -57.73 -18.24 11.32
CA PRO A 583 -56.33 -18.49 10.98
C PRO A 583 -55.93 -17.88 9.61
N VAL A 584 -54.75 -17.27 9.53
CA VAL A 584 -54.09 -16.74 8.32
C VAL A 584 -53.01 -17.74 7.83
N PRO A 585 -52.84 -18.00 6.52
CA PRO A 585 -51.84 -18.96 6.03
C PRO A 585 -50.39 -18.43 6.18
N VAL A 586 -49.46 -19.35 6.44
CA VAL A 586 -48.03 -19.10 6.73
C VAL A 586 -47.12 -20.00 5.88
N PHE A 587 -46.23 -19.40 5.08
CA PHE A 587 -45.24 -20.13 4.29
C PHE A 587 -44.04 -20.45 5.17
N THR A 588 -43.66 -21.72 5.24
CA THR A 588 -42.46 -22.18 5.95
C THR A 588 -41.67 -23.13 5.08
N MET A 589 -40.35 -22.93 5.00
CA MET A 589 -39.41 -23.96 4.57
C MET A 589 -39.01 -24.76 5.81
N ALA A 590 -39.28 -26.07 5.80
CA ALA A 590 -38.73 -26.97 6.81
C ALA A 590 -37.21 -27.17 6.57
N PRO A 591 -36.40 -27.29 7.64
CA PRO A 591 -35.03 -27.76 7.49
C PRO A 591 -35.02 -29.20 6.95
N GLN A 592 -34.11 -29.45 6.01
CA GLN A 592 -33.97 -30.70 5.26
C GLN A 592 -33.43 -31.84 6.14
N PRO A 593 -34.05 -33.03 6.14
CA PRO A 593 -33.34 -34.30 6.19
C PRO A 593 -32.98 -34.74 4.76
N VAL A 594 -31.82 -35.38 4.64
CA VAL A 594 -31.20 -35.96 3.44
C VAL A 594 -32.21 -36.76 2.57
N VAL A 595 -32.57 -36.29 1.36
CA VAL A 595 -32.97 -37.14 0.22
C VAL A 595 -32.89 -36.39 -1.13
N ASP A 596 -32.68 -37.13 -2.22
CA ASP A 596 -32.53 -36.73 -3.64
C ASP A 596 -33.72 -35.95 -4.28
N VAL A 597 -34.52 -35.17 -3.54
CA VAL A 597 -35.75 -34.53 -4.02
C VAL A 597 -35.90 -33.11 -3.45
N ILE A 598 -36.18 -32.14 -4.32
CA ILE A 598 -36.55 -30.77 -3.92
C ILE A 598 -38.06 -30.72 -3.67
N HIS A 599 -38.46 -30.42 -2.44
CA HIS A 599 -39.85 -30.16 -2.09
C HIS A 599 -40.14 -28.67 -2.05
N LEU A 600 -41.17 -28.25 -2.79
CA LEU A 600 -41.69 -26.88 -2.78
C LEU A 600 -43.12 -26.93 -2.25
N SER A 601 -43.39 -26.20 -1.18
CA SER A 601 -44.75 -25.99 -0.70
C SER A 601 -45.22 -24.61 -1.15
N LEU A 602 -46.37 -24.57 -1.81
CA LEU A 602 -47.08 -23.36 -2.20
C LEU A 602 -48.30 -23.24 -1.29
N GLU A 603 -48.56 -22.06 -0.74
CA GLU A 603 -49.85 -21.80 -0.12
C GLU A 603 -50.92 -21.74 -1.21
N ASN A 604 -51.92 -22.59 -1.06
CA ASN A 604 -53.05 -22.79 -1.96
C ASN A 604 -52.70 -23.49 -3.27
N GLU A 605 -53.70 -24.09 -3.93
CA GLU A 605 -53.52 -24.75 -5.23
C GLU A 605 -53.33 -23.68 -6.33
N VAL A 606 -52.08 -23.47 -6.74
CA VAL A 606 -51.74 -22.50 -7.80
C VAL A 606 -50.97 -23.20 -8.93
N SER A 607 -51.26 -22.82 -10.18
CA SER A 607 -50.48 -23.25 -11.35
C SER A 607 -49.21 -22.39 -11.47
N CYS A 608 -48.04 -23.03 -11.64
CA CYS A 608 -46.75 -22.33 -11.72
C CYS A 608 -45.75 -23.01 -12.66
N GLU A 609 -44.84 -22.19 -13.20
CA GLU A 609 -43.65 -22.66 -13.92
C GLU A 609 -42.47 -22.74 -12.97
N VAL A 610 -41.78 -23.87 -12.97
CA VAL A 610 -40.52 -24.04 -12.24
C VAL A 610 -39.37 -24.19 -13.24
N LYS A 611 -38.29 -23.46 -13.03
CA LYS A 611 -37.04 -23.50 -13.82
C LYS A 611 -35.82 -23.57 -12.91
N ILE A 612 -34.84 -24.38 -13.27
CA ILE A 612 -33.55 -24.49 -12.56
C ILE A 612 -32.42 -24.25 -13.54
N HIS A 613 -31.49 -23.38 -13.18
CA HIS A 613 -30.27 -23.11 -13.94
C HIS A 613 -29.02 -23.63 -13.21
N ASP A 614 -28.03 -24.10 -13.96
CA ASP A 614 -26.73 -24.50 -13.43
C ASP A 614 -25.83 -23.30 -13.09
N ILE A 615 -24.65 -23.58 -12.52
CA ILE A 615 -23.64 -22.57 -12.16
C ILE A 615 -23.19 -21.70 -13.36
N MET A 616 -23.39 -22.17 -14.59
CA MET A 616 -23.05 -21.46 -15.83
C MET A 616 -24.28 -20.72 -16.40
N GLY A 617 -25.40 -20.69 -15.67
CA GLY A 617 -26.66 -20.06 -16.08
C GLY A 617 -27.45 -20.84 -17.13
N ARG A 618 -27.10 -22.11 -17.40
CA ARG A 618 -27.79 -22.94 -18.39
C ARG A 618 -29.01 -23.60 -17.78
N LEU A 619 -30.11 -23.67 -18.52
CA LEU A 619 -31.35 -24.29 -18.05
C LEU A 619 -31.17 -25.81 -17.89
N ALA A 620 -31.20 -26.28 -16.66
CA ALA A 620 -31.01 -27.69 -16.28
C ALA A 620 -32.34 -28.44 -16.07
N TYR A 621 -33.43 -27.73 -15.75
CA TYR A 621 -34.78 -28.29 -15.60
C TYR A 621 -35.86 -27.22 -15.82
N SER A 622 -36.97 -27.60 -16.45
CA SER A 622 -38.17 -26.76 -16.54
C SER A 622 -39.44 -27.59 -16.64
N ALA A 623 -40.46 -27.26 -15.85
CA ALA A 623 -41.76 -27.92 -15.89
C ALA A 623 -42.89 -27.03 -15.34
N GLN A 624 -44.11 -27.29 -15.79
CA GLN A 624 -45.34 -26.71 -15.25
C GLN A 624 -45.90 -27.63 -14.16
N HIS A 625 -46.31 -27.04 -13.04
CA HIS A 625 -46.83 -27.76 -11.88
C HIS A 625 -48.12 -27.14 -11.38
N ASN A 626 -49.05 -28.00 -10.94
CA ASN A 626 -50.33 -27.61 -10.35
C ASN A 626 -50.46 -28.27 -8.98
N GLY A 627 -50.73 -27.47 -7.95
CA GLY A 627 -50.99 -27.97 -6.59
C GLY A 627 -50.19 -27.21 -5.52
N SER A 628 -50.55 -27.41 -4.26
CA SER A 628 -49.91 -26.78 -3.10
C SER A 628 -48.58 -27.44 -2.69
N PHE A 629 -48.22 -28.57 -3.30
CA PHE A 629 -46.98 -29.28 -3.00
C PHE A 629 -46.36 -29.88 -4.26
N ILE A 630 -45.09 -29.56 -4.53
CA ILE A 630 -44.34 -29.98 -5.71
C ILE A 630 -43.09 -30.73 -5.25
N SER A 631 -42.83 -31.89 -5.86
CA SER A 631 -41.64 -32.71 -5.58
C SER A 631 -40.84 -32.92 -6.86
N ILE A 632 -39.59 -32.44 -6.88
CA ILE A 632 -38.71 -32.50 -8.06
C ILE A 632 -37.51 -33.39 -7.75
N PRO A 633 -37.41 -34.60 -8.34
CA PRO A 633 -36.28 -35.48 -8.08
C PRO A 633 -35.00 -34.95 -8.73
N ILE A 634 -33.90 -34.87 -7.99
CA ILE A 634 -32.62 -34.30 -8.43
C ILE A 634 -32.02 -35.08 -9.62
N LYS A 635 -32.34 -36.37 -9.77
CA LYS A 635 -31.95 -37.19 -10.93
C LYS A 635 -32.54 -36.71 -12.27
N SER A 636 -33.51 -35.80 -12.26
CA SER A 636 -34.12 -35.24 -13.48
C SER A 636 -33.30 -34.10 -14.12
N PHE A 637 -32.19 -33.70 -13.51
CA PHE A 637 -31.30 -32.67 -14.07
C PHE A 637 -30.35 -33.29 -15.10
N SER A 638 -30.35 -32.78 -16.33
CA SER A 638 -29.47 -33.27 -17.40
C SER A 638 -28.15 -32.49 -17.44
N GLY A 639 -27.01 -33.20 -17.44
CA GLY A 639 -25.70 -32.65 -17.78
C GLY A 639 -24.57 -32.82 -16.73
N PRO A 640 -23.30 -32.54 -17.11
CA PRO A 640 -22.10 -32.84 -16.30
C PRO A 640 -21.87 -31.91 -15.09
N ALA A 641 -22.75 -30.93 -14.85
CA ALA A 641 -22.62 -29.95 -13.78
C ALA A 641 -23.41 -30.36 -12.53
N SER A 642 -23.20 -31.59 -12.04
CA SER A 642 -23.99 -32.15 -10.94
C SER A 642 -23.50 -31.78 -9.53
N ASN A 643 -22.49 -30.91 -9.41
CA ASN A 643 -22.01 -30.35 -8.14
C ASN A 643 -21.81 -28.84 -8.30
N GLY A 644 -22.50 -28.03 -7.50
CA GLY A 644 -22.40 -26.57 -7.57
C GLY A 644 -23.64 -25.82 -7.09
N VAL A 645 -23.58 -24.49 -7.12
CA VAL A 645 -24.70 -23.62 -6.75
C VAL A 645 -25.66 -23.47 -7.93
N HIS A 646 -26.87 -23.97 -7.78
CA HIS A 646 -27.93 -23.85 -8.78
C HIS A 646 -28.89 -22.73 -8.42
N THR A 647 -29.52 -22.14 -9.43
CA THR A 647 -30.54 -21.10 -9.26
C THR A 647 -31.91 -21.65 -9.61
N LEU A 648 -32.82 -21.69 -8.63
CA LEU A 648 -34.23 -22.06 -8.80
C LEU A 648 -35.05 -20.78 -8.99
N SER A 649 -35.87 -20.75 -10.04
CA SER A 649 -36.89 -19.74 -10.26
C SER A 649 -38.27 -20.38 -10.32
N VAL A 650 -39.23 -19.82 -9.59
CA VAL A 650 -40.65 -20.19 -9.66
C VAL A 650 -41.46 -18.98 -10.08
N SER A 651 -42.26 -19.14 -11.14
CA SER A 651 -43.08 -18.09 -11.73
C SER A 651 -44.56 -18.49 -11.66
N ALA A 652 -45.37 -17.67 -10.99
CA ALA A 652 -46.81 -17.86 -10.87
C ALA A 652 -47.53 -16.51 -10.97
N ARG A 653 -48.60 -16.45 -11.77
CA ARG A 653 -49.45 -15.25 -11.94
C ARG A 653 -48.64 -13.96 -12.22
N GLY A 654 -47.61 -14.07 -13.06
CA GLY A 654 -46.76 -12.93 -13.47
C GLY A 654 -45.70 -12.50 -12.46
N LEU A 655 -45.63 -13.11 -11.28
CA LEU A 655 -44.58 -12.88 -10.29
C LEU A 655 -43.54 -13.99 -10.34
N THR A 656 -42.26 -13.63 -10.32
CA THR A 656 -41.14 -14.58 -10.29
C THR A 656 -40.34 -14.42 -9.01
N ARG A 657 -40.06 -15.53 -8.33
CA ARG A 657 -39.15 -15.59 -7.17
C ARG A 657 -37.98 -16.49 -7.50
N THR A 658 -36.80 -16.08 -7.03
CA THR A 658 -35.55 -16.78 -7.31
C THR A 658 -34.81 -17.04 -6.01
N THR A 659 -34.25 -18.25 -5.89
CA THR A 659 -33.36 -18.63 -4.78
C THR A 659 -32.20 -19.45 -5.30
N SER A 660 -31.12 -19.51 -4.55
CA SER A 660 -29.96 -20.34 -4.88
C SER A 660 -29.82 -21.46 -3.86
N PHE A 661 -29.42 -22.64 -4.32
CA PHE A 661 -29.19 -23.80 -3.46
C PHE A 661 -27.94 -24.55 -3.95
N LEU A 662 -27.23 -25.17 -3.02
CA LEU A 662 -26.05 -25.97 -3.34
C LEU A 662 -26.48 -27.40 -3.59
N LEU A 663 -26.14 -27.94 -4.75
CA LEU A 663 -26.21 -29.36 -5.04
C LEU A 663 -24.82 -29.96 -4.80
N ALA A 664 -24.71 -30.86 -3.83
CA ALA A 664 -23.50 -31.64 -3.57
C ALA A 664 -23.91 -33.11 -3.52
N ARG A 665 -23.43 -33.91 -4.48
CA ARG A 665 -23.56 -35.38 -4.43
C ARG A 665 -22.71 -35.99 -3.32
#